data_AF-A0A3B4BKY0-F1
#
_entry.id   AF-A0A3B4BKY0-F1
#
_cell.length_a   1.000
_cell.length_b   1.000
_cell.length_c   1.000
_cell.angle_alpha   90.00
_cell.angle_beta   90.00
_cell.angle_gamma   90.00
#
_symmetry.space_group_name_H-M   'P 1'
#
loop_
_entity.id
_entity.type
_entity.pdbx_description
1 polymer ?
#
loop_
_entity_poly.entity_id
_entity_poly.type
_entity_poly.pdbx_seq_one_letter_code
_entity_poly.pdbx_strand_id
1 'polypeptide(L)'
;MCYSKAALLKSLKRLCSCRPSSPTELELTEQVHSYLVLCEQDEGEDLYRLRCMAMGYESLVDNYVQDSKMGFVINAIYAMAHGLQDLHQELCPGQRGLCQAMKPVDGSLLLDFLLRTSFRGVSGEDVWFDDNGDTPGRYEIMNFQQLESGVYDYINIGSWHEGALSLDDDTVINRSEQVRSVCSEPCSRGEIKVIRKGEVSCCWICTPCKDNEFVQDEFTCKACELGWWPNELLEGCEPIPLRYLEWANPESIIQVVFSCLGILVTSFVALVFVVYRDTPVVKSSSRELCYIILAGIFLGYLCPFTLIARPTVVSCYLQRILVGLSASMCYSALVTKTNRIARILAGSKKKICTRKPRFMSAWAQVVIAFVLISLQLSLEITLIVMQPPEPVKSYPSIREVFLICNTSNLVVVAPLGYNGLLILSCTYYAFKTRNVPANFNEAKYIAFTMYTTCIIWLAFVPIYFGSNYKIITTSFSVSLSVTVALGCMFTPKMYIIIAKPERNVRSAFTTSDAVRMHVGDGKMACRRNSLLSMFKRKKNAGSGSSNGKSVSWSEPGARAPPKGEHMWHRLSVHVKRQDANQTAVIKPLTANTFQGSTVLPPLSLCYVTHVTYDILNYLLFNKRKVKVSSLQPLISL
;
A
#
# COMPACT_ATOMS: atom_id res chain seq x y z
N MET A 1 -47.13 -54.28 -28.69
CA MET A 1 -47.51 -54.27 -27.26
C MET A 1 -48.63 -55.26 -26.86
N CYS A 2 -49.53 -55.71 -27.75
CA CYS A 2 -50.70 -56.51 -27.32
C CYS A 2 -50.43 -57.93 -26.79
N TYR A 3 -49.27 -58.53 -27.07
CA TYR A 3 -48.95 -59.90 -26.59
C TYR A 3 -48.60 -59.99 -25.10
N SER A 4 -48.01 -58.94 -24.50
CA SER A 4 -47.61 -58.96 -23.08
C SER A 4 -48.83 -58.89 -22.14
N LYS A 5 -49.80 -58.01 -22.41
CA LYS A 5 -51.04 -57.90 -21.60
C LYS A 5 -51.79 -59.23 -21.49
N ALA A 6 -51.82 -60.05 -22.55
CA ALA A 6 -52.51 -61.33 -22.56
C ALA A 6 -51.82 -62.41 -21.69
N ALA A 7 -50.49 -62.38 -21.58
CA ALA A 7 -49.73 -63.27 -20.69
C ALA A 7 -49.90 -62.85 -19.22
N LEU A 8 -49.79 -61.54 -18.93
CA LEU A 8 -49.99 -61.00 -17.59
C LEU A 8 -51.40 -61.29 -17.05
N LEU A 9 -52.45 -61.08 -17.87
CA LEU A 9 -53.83 -61.46 -17.55
C LEU A 9 -54.02 -62.97 -17.34
N LYS A 10 -53.22 -63.82 -17.98
CA LYS A 10 -53.23 -65.28 -17.78
C LYS A 10 -52.57 -65.68 -16.45
N SER A 11 -51.51 -64.99 -16.04
CA SER A 11 -50.82 -65.22 -14.77
C SER A 11 -51.60 -64.65 -13.58
N LEU A 12 -52.16 -63.45 -13.70
CA LEU A 12 -53.09 -62.87 -12.72
C LEU A 12 -54.34 -63.76 -12.55
N LYS A 13 -54.93 -64.25 -13.65
CA LYS A 13 -56.00 -65.27 -13.59
C LYS A 13 -55.58 -66.62 -13.03
N ARG A 14 -54.29 -66.90 -12.80
CA ARG A 14 -53.83 -68.11 -12.10
C ARG A 14 -53.63 -67.84 -10.61
N LEU A 15 -52.96 -66.74 -10.27
CA LEU A 15 -52.77 -66.30 -8.87
C LEU A 15 -54.11 -66.03 -8.16
N CYS A 16 -55.00 -65.25 -8.77
CA CYS A 16 -56.33 -64.99 -8.21
C CYS A 16 -57.33 -66.16 -8.41
N SER A 17 -56.88 -67.28 -8.97
CA SER A 17 -57.68 -68.51 -9.17
C SER A 17 -56.99 -69.74 -8.59
N CYS A 18 -56.09 -69.57 -7.63
CA CYS A 18 -55.45 -70.65 -6.90
C CYS A 18 -56.52 -71.51 -6.19
N ARG A 19 -56.90 -72.63 -6.82
CA ARG A 19 -57.45 -73.78 -6.11
C ARG A 19 -56.29 -74.72 -5.81
N PRO A 20 -56.10 -75.14 -4.54
CA PRO A 20 -54.98 -75.98 -4.14
C PRO A 20 -54.95 -77.31 -4.91
N SER A 21 -53.77 -77.66 -5.41
CA SER A 21 -53.51 -78.84 -6.26
C SER A 21 -52.96 -80.04 -5.49
N SER A 22 -52.48 -79.84 -4.27
CA SER A 22 -51.95 -80.89 -3.39
C SER A 22 -52.37 -80.67 -1.92
N PRO A 23 -52.40 -81.72 -1.08
CA PRO A 23 -52.88 -81.60 0.31
C PRO A 23 -52.07 -80.62 1.16
N THR A 24 -50.75 -80.52 0.92
CA THR A 24 -49.84 -79.63 1.66
C THR A 24 -49.91 -78.17 1.18
N GLU A 25 -50.23 -77.93 -0.10
CA GLU A 25 -50.59 -76.58 -0.56
C GLU A 25 -51.94 -76.13 0.00
N LEU A 26 -52.85 -77.08 0.25
CA LEU A 26 -54.19 -76.83 0.79
C LEU A 26 -54.11 -76.24 2.21
N GLU A 27 -53.36 -76.87 3.13
CA GLU A 27 -53.20 -76.39 4.51
C GLU A 27 -52.67 -74.95 4.59
N LEU A 28 -51.57 -74.64 3.88
CA LEU A 28 -50.97 -73.30 3.92
C LEU A 28 -51.87 -72.24 3.27
N THR A 29 -52.59 -72.60 2.20
CA THR A 29 -53.49 -71.67 1.51
C THR A 29 -54.74 -71.40 2.36
N GLU A 30 -55.33 -72.42 3.01
CA GLU A 30 -56.44 -72.25 3.94
C GLU A 30 -56.04 -71.41 5.15
N GLN A 31 -54.84 -71.63 5.70
CA GLN A 31 -54.34 -70.86 6.83
C GLN A 31 -54.19 -69.37 6.48
N VAL A 32 -53.57 -69.03 5.35
CA VAL A 32 -53.46 -67.64 4.88
C VAL A 32 -54.83 -67.01 4.59
N HIS A 33 -55.75 -67.76 3.97
CA HIS A 33 -57.11 -67.28 3.70
C HIS A 33 -57.86 -66.94 5.00
N SER A 34 -57.72 -67.77 6.04
CA SER A 34 -58.37 -67.56 7.35
C SER A 34 -57.85 -66.36 8.14
N TYR A 35 -56.63 -65.88 7.87
CA TYR A 35 -56.04 -64.71 8.51
C TYR A 35 -56.32 -63.39 7.76
N LEU A 36 -56.52 -63.45 6.43
CA LEU A 36 -56.82 -62.27 5.61
C LEU A 36 -58.30 -61.89 5.59
N VAL A 37 -59.19 -62.89 5.66
CA VAL A 37 -60.63 -62.69 5.80
C VAL A 37 -60.98 -62.63 7.28
N LEU A 38 -61.38 -61.45 7.77
CA LEU A 38 -61.74 -61.21 9.17
C LEU A 38 -62.97 -62.03 9.59
N CYS A 39 -62.75 -63.24 10.11
CA CYS A 39 -63.79 -64.06 10.73
C CYS A 39 -64.07 -63.56 12.15
N GLU A 40 -65.30 -63.11 12.40
CA GLU A 40 -65.73 -62.69 13.74
C GLU A 40 -65.98 -63.91 14.66
N GLN A 41 -65.66 -63.75 15.94
CA GLN A 41 -65.60 -64.83 16.93
C GLN A 41 -66.83 -64.78 17.83
N ASP A 42 -67.74 -65.74 17.68
CA ASP A 42 -69.00 -65.82 18.44
C ASP A 42 -68.83 -66.77 19.65
N GLU A 43 -69.21 -66.34 20.86
CA GLU A 43 -69.07 -67.15 22.08
C GLU A 43 -70.28 -68.08 22.29
N GLY A 44 -70.06 -69.38 22.14
CA GLY A 44 -71.01 -70.44 22.51
C GLY A 44 -70.28 -71.74 22.81
N GLU A 45 -70.66 -72.42 23.90
CA GLU A 45 -69.98 -73.63 24.36
C GLU A 45 -70.15 -74.82 23.41
N ASP A 46 -69.12 -75.67 23.42
CA ASP A 46 -68.94 -76.95 22.70
C ASP A 46 -68.76 -76.94 21.17
N LEU A 47 -67.55 -77.38 20.78
CA LEU A 47 -67.05 -77.73 19.45
C LEU A 47 -66.59 -76.56 18.54
N TYR A 48 -65.29 -76.24 18.62
CA TYR A 48 -64.58 -75.30 17.74
C TYR A 48 -64.82 -75.58 16.26
N ARG A 49 -65.69 -74.78 15.63
CA ARG A 49 -65.98 -74.88 14.20
C ARG A 49 -66.11 -73.47 13.65
N LEU A 50 -65.04 -72.94 13.05
CA LEU A 50 -65.12 -71.66 12.33
C LEU A 50 -66.25 -71.76 11.30
N ARG A 51 -67.29 -70.96 11.47
CA ARG A 51 -68.37 -70.81 10.50
C ARG A 51 -68.18 -69.48 9.80
N CYS A 52 -67.30 -69.45 8.81
CA CYS A 52 -67.22 -68.32 7.90
C CYS A 52 -68.61 -68.12 7.26
N MET A 53 -69.22 -66.95 7.44
CA MET A 53 -70.30 -66.50 6.55
C MET A 53 -69.69 -66.06 5.21
N ALA A 54 -69.06 -67.02 4.53
CA ALA A 54 -68.54 -66.82 3.19
C ALA A 54 -69.72 -66.51 2.26
N MET A 55 -69.95 -65.22 2.01
CA MET A 55 -70.99 -64.69 1.13
C MET A 55 -70.68 -64.96 -0.36
N GLY A 56 -69.99 -66.06 -0.70
CA GLY A 56 -69.78 -66.57 -2.06
C GLY A 56 -69.02 -65.67 -3.05
N TYR A 57 -68.63 -64.45 -2.64
CA TYR A 57 -68.17 -63.37 -3.52
C TYR A 57 -66.88 -62.68 -3.03
N GLU A 58 -66.22 -63.19 -1.99
CA GLU A 58 -64.94 -62.65 -1.53
C GLU A 58 -63.82 -62.95 -2.55
N SER A 59 -63.22 -61.90 -3.11
CA SER A 59 -62.20 -62.03 -4.14
C SER A 59 -60.84 -61.59 -3.63
N LEU A 60 -59.81 -62.43 -3.83
CA LEU A 60 -58.40 -62.05 -3.66
C LEU A 60 -57.93 -60.95 -4.65
N VAL A 61 -58.82 -60.46 -5.51
CA VAL A 61 -58.61 -59.29 -6.37
C VAL A 61 -58.85 -57.98 -5.59
N ASP A 62 -59.75 -58.00 -4.61
CA ASP A 62 -60.11 -56.81 -3.84
C ASP A 62 -58.95 -56.46 -2.89
N ASN A 63 -58.42 -55.23 -3.01
CA ASN A 63 -57.22 -54.76 -2.33
C ASN A 63 -55.93 -55.57 -2.60
N TYR A 64 -55.82 -56.23 -3.76
CA TYR A 64 -54.60 -56.95 -4.14
C TYR A 64 -53.39 -56.02 -4.31
N VAL A 65 -52.37 -56.20 -3.46
CA VAL A 65 -51.05 -55.57 -3.60
C VAL A 65 -50.01 -56.66 -3.86
N GLN A 66 -49.39 -56.62 -5.04
CA GLN A 66 -48.31 -57.53 -5.42
C GLN A 66 -47.04 -57.20 -4.60
N ASP A 67 -46.39 -58.23 -4.03
CA ASP A 67 -45.05 -58.07 -3.44
C ASP A 67 -44.06 -57.57 -4.52
N SER A 68 -43.46 -56.41 -4.27
CA SER A 68 -42.49 -55.76 -5.18
C SER A 68 -41.22 -56.58 -5.39
N LYS A 69 -40.91 -57.53 -4.51
CA LYS A 69 -39.73 -58.41 -4.59
C LYS A 69 -39.98 -59.73 -5.30
N MET A 70 -41.23 -60.04 -5.69
CA MET A 70 -41.58 -61.33 -6.30
C MET A 70 -40.80 -61.60 -7.60
N GLY A 71 -40.46 -60.56 -8.37
CA GLY A 71 -39.63 -60.70 -9.57
C GLY A 71 -38.22 -61.23 -9.28
N PHE A 72 -37.60 -60.83 -8.17
CA PHE A 72 -36.28 -61.33 -7.77
C PHE A 72 -36.30 -62.82 -7.40
N VAL A 73 -37.39 -63.31 -6.79
CA VAL A 73 -37.56 -64.74 -6.50
C VAL A 73 -37.60 -65.56 -7.79
N ILE A 74 -38.32 -65.08 -8.82
CA ILE A 74 -38.38 -65.76 -10.12
C ILE A 74 -37.02 -65.71 -10.82
N ASN A 75 -36.33 -64.55 -10.81
CA ASN A 75 -34.99 -64.43 -11.35
C ASN A 75 -33.98 -65.35 -10.64
N ALA A 76 -34.06 -65.53 -9.32
CA ALA A 76 -33.21 -66.47 -8.59
C ALA A 76 -33.46 -67.94 -9.00
N ILE A 77 -34.72 -68.33 -9.22
CA ILE A 77 -35.08 -69.64 -9.77
C ILE A 77 -34.53 -69.82 -11.19
N TYR A 78 -34.59 -68.76 -12.03
CA TYR A 78 -34.00 -68.78 -13.36
C TYR A 78 -32.47 -68.84 -13.35
N ALA A 79 -31.78 -68.14 -12.45
CA ALA A 79 -30.33 -68.26 -12.27
C ALA A 79 -29.93 -69.72 -11.97
N MET A 80 -30.63 -70.37 -11.03
CA MET A 80 -30.43 -71.79 -10.73
C MET A 80 -30.73 -72.70 -11.93
N ALA A 81 -31.79 -72.43 -12.69
CA ALA A 81 -32.15 -73.21 -13.86
C ALA A 81 -31.13 -73.06 -15.00
N HIS A 82 -30.67 -71.83 -15.28
CA HIS A 82 -29.62 -71.55 -16.26
C HIS A 82 -28.29 -72.18 -15.84
N GLY A 83 -27.86 -72.04 -14.58
CA GLY A 83 -26.61 -72.64 -14.10
C GLY A 83 -26.59 -74.16 -14.19
N LEU A 84 -27.71 -74.82 -13.87
CA LEU A 84 -27.86 -76.26 -14.06
C LEU A 84 -27.92 -76.67 -15.54
N GLN A 85 -28.51 -75.84 -16.40
CA GLN A 85 -28.61 -76.07 -17.84
C GLN A 85 -27.25 -75.89 -18.55
N ASP A 86 -26.41 -74.96 -18.09
CA ASP A 86 -25.07 -74.75 -18.63
C ASP A 86 -24.10 -75.83 -18.13
N LEU A 87 -24.17 -76.21 -16.85
CA LEU A 87 -23.47 -77.36 -16.29
C LEU A 87 -23.85 -78.68 -17.00
N HIS A 88 -25.13 -78.85 -17.35
CA HIS A 88 -25.62 -80.02 -18.08
C HIS A 88 -25.11 -80.08 -19.53
N GLN A 89 -25.04 -78.93 -20.21
CA GLN A 89 -24.50 -78.86 -21.57
C GLN A 89 -23.02 -79.25 -21.62
N GLU A 90 -22.22 -78.84 -20.64
CA GLU A 90 -20.80 -79.18 -20.54
C GLU A 90 -20.58 -80.66 -20.17
N LEU A 91 -21.28 -81.16 -19.13
CA LEU A 91 -21.03 -82.51 -18.58
C LEU A 91 -21.82 -83.64 -19.27
N CYS A 92 -22.96 -83.34 -19.89
CA CYS A 92 -23.87 -84.32 -20.47
C CYS A 92 -24.28 -83.99 -21.93
N PRO A 93 -23.34 -83.63 -22.83
CA PRO A 93 -23.66 -83.10 -24.16
C PRO A 93 -24.55 -84.05 -24.98
N GLY A 94 -25.68 -83.53 -25.45
CA GLY A 94 -26.64 -84.27 -26.27
C GLY A 94 -27.50 -85.32 -25.55
N GLN A 95 -27.34 -85.52 -24.24
CA GLN A 95 -28.15 -86.47 -23.47
C GLN A 95 -29.43 -85.81 -22.92
N ARG A 96 -30.51 -86.58 -22.74
CA ARG A 96 -31.73 -86.10 -22.08
C ARG A 96 -31.75 -86.55 -20.62
N GLY A 97 -31.89 -85.59 -19.70
CA GLY A 97 -31.84 -85.84 -18.25
C GLY A 97 -30.41 -85.96 -17.71
N LEU A 98 -30.29 -86.26 -16.42
CA LEU A 98 -29.01 -86.30 -15.70
C LEU A 98 -28.18 -87.53 -16.10
N CYS A 99 -26.98 -87.29 -16.63
CA CYS A 99 -25.95 -88.31 -16.85
C CYS A 99 -25.18 -88.63 -15.55
N GLN A 100 -24.25 -89.59 -15.58
CA GLN A 100 -23.51 -90.02 -14.37
C GLN A 100 -22.58 -88.93 -13.82
N ALA A 101 -22.07 -88.01 -14.65
CA ALA A 101 -21.24 -86.90 -14.20
C ALA A 101 -21.98 -85.87 -13.32
N MET A 102 -23.31 -85.95 -13.24
CA MET A 102 -24.17 -85.10 -12.38
C MET A 102 -24.87 -85.90 -11.28
N LYS A 103 -24.34 -87.08 -10.90
CA LYS A 103 -24.93 -87.97 -9.87
C LYS A 103 -23.87 -88.42 -8.85
N PRO A 104 -23.69 -87.69 -7.73
CA PRO A 104 -24.35 -86.43 -7.35
C PRO A 104 -23.81 -85.22 -8.11
N VAL A 105 -24.47 -84.06 -7.98
CA VAL A 105 -23.98 -82.77 -8.48
C VAL A 105 -22.94 -82.21 -7.51
N ASP A 106 -21.78 -81.78 -8.02
CA ASP A 106 -20.78 -81.05 -7.23
C ASP A 106 -21.21 -79.58 -7.07
N GLY A 107 -21.39 -79.14 -5.81
CA GLY A 107 -21.81 -77.78 -5.48
C GLY A 107 -20.74 -76.72 -5.75
N SER A 108 -19.45 -77.08 -5.72
CA SER A 108 -18.35 -76.15 -6.03
C SER A 108 -18.31 -75.86 -7.53
N LEU A 109 -18.39 -76.91 -8.35
CA LEU A 109 -18.49 -76.78 -9.80
C LEU A 109 -19.78 -76.04 -10.20
N LEU A 110 -20.92 -76.32 -9.56
CA LEU A 110 -22.17 -75.60 -9.83
C LEU A 110 -22.05 -74.10 -9.51
N LEU A 111 -21.35 -73.70 -8.45
CA LEU A 111 -21.10 -72.30 -8.12
C LEU A 111 -20.32 -71.59 -9.23
N ASP A 112 -19.26 -72.23 -9.76
CA ASP A 112 -18.48 -71.69 -10.88
C ASP A 112 -19.32 -71.49 -12.15
N PHE A 113 -20.36 -72.29 -12.37
CA PHE A 113 -21.30 -72.07 -13.48
C PHE A 113 -22.29 -70.96 -13.15
N LEU A 114 -22.88 -70.93 -11.95
CA LEU A 114 -23.83 -69.90 -11.51
C LEU A 114 -23.25 -68.48 -11.66
N LEU A 115 -22.02 -68.25 -11.18
CA LEU A 115 -21.32 -66.95 -11.28
C LEU A 115 -21.08 -66.50 -12.73
N ARG A 116 -21.00 -67.44 -13.69
CA ARG A 116 -20.81 -67.15 -15.12
C ARG A 116 -22.10 -67.12 -15.93
N THR A 117 -23.25 -67.41 -15.31
CA THR A 117 -24.54 -67.33 -16.02
C THR A 117 -24.92 -65.89 -16.34
N SER A 118 -25.47 -65.69 -17.53
CA SER A 118 -26.21 -64.48 -17.86
C SER A 118 -27.48 -64.83 -18.62
N PHE A 119 -28.59 -64.23 -18.21
CA PHE A 119 -29.91 -64.49 -18.76
C PHE A 119 -30.79 -63.25 -18.65
N ARG A 120 -31.86 -63.22 -19.44
CA ARG A 120 -32.81 -62.12 -19.41
C ARG A 120 -33.87 -62.35 -18.33
N GLY A 121 -33.91 -61.47 -17.33
CA GLY A 121 -34.84 -61.50 -16.22
C GLY A 121 -36.29 -61.17 -16.60
N VAL A 122 -37.20 -61.36 -15.65
CA VAL A 122 -38.65 -61.25 -15.88
C VAL A 122 -39.14 -59.85 -16.29
N SER A 123 -38.38 -58.80 -15.96
CA SER A 123 -38.70 -57.41 -16.31
C SER A 123 -38.05 -56.98 -17.63
N GLY A 124 -37.31 -57.88 -18.29
CA GLY A 124 -36.61 -57.65 -19.56
C GLY A 124 -35.19 -57.09 -19.41
N GLU A 125 -34.67 -57.02 -18.20
CA GLU A 125 -33.28 -56.70 -17.83
C GLU A 125 -32.34 -57.89 -18.05
N ASP A 126 -31.06 -57.63 -18.32
CA ASP A 126 -30.04 -58.68 -18.32
C ASP A 126 -29.50 -58.88 -16.90
N VAL A 127 -29.59 -60.10 -16.40
CA VAL A 127 -29.09 -60.55 -15.10
C VAL A 127 -27.74 -61.22 -15.31
N TRP A 128 -26.77 -60.85 -14.51
CA TRP A 128 -25.41 -61.40 -14.43
C TRP A 128 -24.85 -61.14 -13.03
N PHE A 129 -23.79 -61.84 -12.67
CA PHE A 129 -23.15 -61.76 -11.35
C PHE A 129 -21.71 -61.25 -11.46
N ASP A 130 -21.28 -60.43 -10.51
CA ASP A 130 -19.88 -60.02 -10.38
C ASP A 130 -19.01 -61.13 -9.74
N ASP A 131 -17.71 -60.86 -9.57
CA ASP A 131 -16.76 -61.80 -8.94
C ASP A 131 -17.13 -62.19 -7.49
N ASN A 132 -18.02 -61.43 -6.82
CA ASN A 132 -18.51 -61.71 -5.47
C ASN A 132 -19.85 -62.47 -5.46
N GLY A 133 -20.52 -62.59 -6.61
CA GLY A 133 -21.86 -63.17 -6.73
C GLY A 133 -23.01 -62.16 -6.58
N ASP A 134 -22.74 -60.86 -6.64
CA ASP A 134 -23.75 -59.80 -6.57
C ASP A 134 -24.23 -59.39 -7.97
N THR A 135 -25.52 -59.08 -8.11
CA THR A 135 -26.10 -58.54 -9.35
C THR A 135 -26.02 -57.00 -9.36
N PRO A 136 -25.84 -56.34 -10.51
CA PRO A 136 -25.71 -54.88 -10.56
C PRO A 136 -26.97 -54.19 -10.02
N GLY A 137 -26.78 -53.33 -9.03
CA GLY A 137 -27.86 -52.59 -8.37
C GLY A 137 -28.70 -51.76 -9.34
N ARG A 138 -30.02 -51.94 -9.25
CA ARG A 138 -31.06 -51.13 -9.90
C ARG A 138 -32.06 -50.73 -8.84
N TYR A 139 -32.33 -49.43 -8.72
CA TYR A 139 -33.29 -48.89 -7.76
C TYR A 139 -34.28 -47.96 -8.45
N GLU A 140 -35.55 -48.07 -8.10
CA GLU A 140 -36.55 -47.04 -8.36
C GLU A 140 -36.58 -46.09 -7.15
N ILE A 141 -36.70 -44.79 -7.43
CA ILE A 141 -36.70 -43.74 -6.43
C ILE A 141 -38.14 -43.27 -6.28
N MET A 142 -38.73 -43.60 -5.13
CA MET A 142 -40.11 -43.27 -4.82
C MET A 142 -40.16 -42.07 -3.89
N ASN A 143 -41.14 -41.18 -4.08
CA ASN A 143 -41.45 -40.10 -3.14
C ASN A 143 -42.88 -40.25 -2.64
N PHE A 144 -43.08 -40.10 -1.33
CA PHE A 144 -44.39 -40.18 -0.70
C PHE A 144 -45.06 -38.81 -0.77
N GLN A 145 -46.09 -38.69 -1.61
CA GLN A 145 -46.69 -37.41 -1.96
C GLN A 145 -48.21 -37.44 -1.80
N GLN A 146 -48.82 -36.27 -1.61
CA GLN A 146 -50.27 -36.13 -1.64
C GLN A 146 -50.74 -36.02 -3.09
N LEU A 147 -51.50 -37.00 -3.58
CA LEU A 147 -52.05 -37.00 -4.93
C LEU A 147 -53.36 -36.20 -4.98
N GLU A 148 -54.21 -36.40 -3.98
CA GLU A 148 -55.50 -35.71 -3.82
C GLU A 148 -55.72 -35.35 -2.34
N SER A 149 -56.72 -34.51 -2.05
CA SER A 149 -57.01 -34.06 -0.68
C SER A 149 -57.27 -35.25 0.27
N GLY A 150 -56.32 -35.52 1.18
CA GLY A 150 -56.35 -36.65 2.11
C GLY A 150 -55.83 -37.99 1.57
N VAL A 151 -55.44 -38.07 0.29
CA VAL A 151 -54.93 -39.29 -0.35
C VAL A 151 -53.43 -39.16 -0.60
N TYR A 152 -52.66 -40.08 -0.05
CA TYR A 152 -51.20 -40.13 -0.17
C TYR A 152 -50.76 -41.45 -0.78
N ASP A 153 -49.77 -41.40 -1.66
CA ASP A 153 -49.18 -42.60 -2.27
C ASP A 153 -47.70 -42.37 -2.62
N TYR A 154 -46.99 -43.46 -2.89
CA TYR A 154 -45.63 -43.44 -3.39
C TYR A 154 -45.64 -43.30 -4.92
N ILE A 155 -45.19 -42.15 -5.42
CA ILE A 155 -44.98 -41.97 -6.87
C ILE A 155 -43.51 -42.18 -7.21
N ASN A 156 -43.25 -42.84 -8.34
CA ASN A 156 -41.90 -43.00 -8.87
C ASN A 156 -41.45 -41.64 -9.45
N ILE A 157 -40.35 -41.11 -8.92
CA ILE A 157 -39.73 -39.84 -9.31
C ILE A 157 -38.37 -40.04 -10.00
N GLY A 158 -37.95 -41.28 -10.26
CA GLY A 158 -36.67 -41.55 -10.90
C GLY A 158 -36.13 -42.96 -10.70
N SER A 159 -34.93 -43.18 -11.23
CA SER A 159 -34.21 -44.45 -11.09
C SER A 159 -32.72 -44.23 -10.92
N TRP A 160 -32.07 -45.23 -10.33
CA TRP A 160 -30.62 -45.32 -10.23
C TRP A 160 -30.17 -46.68 -10.79
N HIS A 161 -29.14 -46.65 -11.62
CA HIS A 161 -28.55 -47.85 -12.20
C HIS A 161 -27.06 -47.61 -12.49
N GLU A 162 -26.18 -48.45 -11.95
CA GLU A 162 -24.73 -48.45 -12.24
C GLU A 162 -24.07 -47.06 -12.12
N GLY A 163 -24.45 -46.29 -11.09
CA GLY A 163 -23.94 -44.94 -10.82
C GLY A 163 -24.66 -43.81 -11.58
N ALA A 164 -25.47 -44.11 -12.59
CA ALA A 164 -26.32 -43.14 -13.25
C ALA A 164 -27.60 -42.89 -12.43
N LEU A 165 -27.77 -41.64 -11.98
CA LEU A 165 -28.98 -41.15 -11.31
C LEU A 165 -29.84 -40.39 -12.32
N SER A 166 -31.08 -40.82 -12.50
CA SER A 166 -32.08 -40.16 -13.33
C SER A 166 -33.27 -39.76 -12.46
N LEU A 167 -33.41 -38.48 -12.13
CA LEU A 167 -34.55 -37.93 -11.39
C LEU A 167 -35.42 -37.08 -12.32
N ASP A 168 -36.73 -37.19 -12.16
CA ASP A 168 -37.71 -36.30 -12.79
C ASP A 168 -38.06 -35.18 -11.79
N ASP A 169 -37.25 -34.12 -11.82
CA ASP A 169 -37.38 -32.97 -10.92
C ASP A 169 -38.74 -32.26 -11.03
N ASP A 170 -39.51 -32.44 -12.12
CA ASP A 170 -40.84 -31.83 -12.29
C ASP A 170 -41.92 -32.59 -11.49
N THR A 171 -41.69 -33.86 -11.13
CA THR A 171 -42.63 -34.71 -10.36
C THR A 171 -42.53 -34.54 -8.83
N VAL A 172 -41.57 -33.77 -8.34
CA VAL A 172 -41.38 -33.51 -6.90
C VAL A 172 -42.19 -32.28 -6.48
N ILE A 173 -43.29 -32.49 -5.75
CA ILE A 173 -44.14 -31.40 -5.25
C ILE A 173 -43.34 -30.49 -4.30
N ASN A 174 -43.60 -29.18 -4.41
CA ASN A 174 -43.04 -28.09 -3.60
C ASN A 174 -41.53 -27.78 -3.79
N ARG A 175 -41.11 -27.58 -5.05
CA ARG A 175 -39.80 -26.98 -5.42
C ARG A 175 -39.47 -25.66 -4.70
N SER A 176 -40.48 -24.90 -4.29
CA SER A 176 -40.35 -23.58 -3.65
C SER A 176 -39.69 -23.61 -2.26
N GLU A 177 -39.71 -24.76 -1.57
CA GLU A 177 -39.22 -24.90 -0.20
C GLU A 177 -38.23 -26.06 -0.05
N GLN A 178 -37.37 -26.29 -1.05
CA GLN A 178 -36.30 -27.28 -0.92
C GLN A 178 -35.27 -26.81 0.12
N VAL A 179 -35.46 -27.24 1.37
CA VAL A 179 -34.62 -26.88 2.52
C VAL A 179 -33.19 -27.35 2.26
N ARG A 180 -32.28 -26.40 2.00
CA ARG A 180 -30.85 -26.70 1.90
C ARG A 180 -30.33 -26.98 3.30
N SER A 181 -29.96 -28.23 3.58
CA SER A 181 -29.36 -28.67 4.85
C SER A 181 -27.91 -28.21 4.98
N VAL A 182 -27.69 -26.89 4.97
CA VAL A 182 -26.37 -26.24 5.13
C VAL A 182 -26.26 -25.60 6.52
N CYS A 183 -25.08 -25.71 7.14
CA CYS A 183 -24.82 -25.09 8.45
C CYS A 183 -24.46 -23.59 8.31
N SER A 184 -23.69 -23.28 7.27
CA SER A 184 -23.21 -21.92 6.98
C SER A 184 -23.44 -21.60 5.51
N GLU A 185 -23.89 -20.37 5.24
CA GLU A 185 -23.98 -19.85 3.88
C GLU A 185 -22.59 -19.58 3.27
N PRO A 186 -22.46 -19.54 1.93
CA PRO A 186 -21.24 -19.08 1.26
C PRO A 186 -20.85 -17.66 1.70
N CYS A 187 -19.56 -17.45 1.94
CA CYS A 187 -19.06 -16.15 2.38
C CYS A 187 -19.09 -15.09 1.29
N SER A 188 -19.16 -13.82 1.69
CA SER A 188 -19.17 -12.68 0.77
C SER A 188 -17.77 -12.43 0.18
N ARG A 189 -17.71 -11.63 -0.89
CA ARG A 189 -16.43 -11.19 -1.46
C ARG A 189 -15.59 -10.45 -0.42
N GLY A 190 -14.31 -10.77 -0.33
CA GLY A 190 -13.41 -10.23 0.69
C GLY A 190 -13.46 -10.95 2.05
N GLU A 191 -14.26 -12.01 2.19
CA GLU A 191 -14.34 -12.82 3.41
C GLU A 191 -13.79 -14.23 3.18
N ILE A 192 -13.19 -14.80 4.23
CA ILE A 192 -12.72 -16.19 4.28
C ILE A 192 -13.55 -17.02 5.25
N LYS A 193 -13.64 -18.32 4.98
CA LYS A 193 -14.21 -19.34 5.85
C LYS A 193 -13.25 -19.60 7.01
N VAL A 194 -13.74 -19.52 8.23
CA VAL A 194 -13.00 -19.86 9.45
C VAL A 194 -13.79 -20.90 10.23
N ILE A 195 -13.24 -22.10 10.38
CA ILE A 195 -13.84 -23.20 11.15
C ILE A 195 -13.29 -23.14 12.58
N ARG A 196 -14.16 -23.15 13.60
CA ARG A 196 -13.70 -23.10 15.00
C ARG A 196 -13.29 -24.50 15.49
N LYS A 197 -12.35 -24.54 16.43
CA LYS A 197 -11.92 -25.80 17.07
C LYS A 197 -13.10 -26.45 17.80
N GLY A 198 -13.50 -27.64 17.36
CA GLY A 198 -14.63 -28.40 17.91
C GLY A 198 -15.92 -28.32 17.10
N GLU A 199 -15.98 -27.51 16.05
CA GLU A 199 -17.07 -27.49 15.07
C GLU A 199 -16.77 -28.43 13.89
N VAL A 200 -17.80 -28.81 13.13
CA VAL A 200 -17.69 -29.67 11.93
C VAL A 200 -17.28 -28.86 10.70
N SER A 201 -16.65 -29.50 9.70
CA SER A 201 -16.07 -28.82 8.53
C SER A 201 -17.07 -28.06 7.64
N CYS A 202 -18.36 -28.38 7.71
CA CYS A 202 -19.42 -27.65 7.01
C CYS A 202 -19.98 -26.44 7.77
N CYS A 203 -19.57 -26.24 9.03
CA CYS A 203 -19.89 -25.06 9.83
C CYS A 203 -18.67 -24.13 9.89
N TRP A 204 -18.72 -23.04 9.12
CA TRP A 204 -17.72 -21.97 9.13
C TRP A 204 -18.35 -20.63 9.51
N ILE A 205 -17.56 -19.73 10.07
CA ILE A 205 -17.90 -18.30 10.13
C ILE A 205 -17.16 -17.55 9.03
N CYS A 206 -17.82 -16.59 8.40
CA CYS A 206 -17.21 -15.71 7.42
C CYS A 206 -16.49 -14.57 8.15
N THR A 207 -15.21 -14.35 7.81
CA THR A 207 -14.37 -13.32 8.44
C THR A 207 -13.75 -12.44 7.35
N PRO A 208 -13.91 -11.11 7.40
CA PRO A 208 -13.34 -10.22 6.39
C PRO A 208 -11.82 -10.14 6.48
N CYS A 209 -11.17 -10.09 5.32
CA CYS A 209 -9.75 -9.74 5.18
C CYS A 209 -9.49 -8.27 5.56
N LYS A 210 -8.24 -7.90 5.85
CA LYS A 210 -7.87 -6.49 6.09
C LYS A 210 -7.83 -5.69 4.78
N ASP A 211 -7.96 -4.38 4.86
CA ASP A 211 -7.84 -3.42 3.75
C ASP A 211 -6.69 -3.68 2.75
N ASN A 212 -5.54 -4.17 3.24
CA ASN A 212 -4.32 -4.40 2.45
C ASN A 212 -4.14 -5.87 2.03
N GLU A 213 -5.16 -6.70 2.23
CA GLU A 213 -5.18 -8.13 1.97
C GLU A 213 -6.24 -8.47 0.92
N PHE A 214 -6.01 -9.55 0.17
CA PHE A 214 -6.95 -10.13 -0.78
C PHE A 214 -7.18 -11.60 -0.43
N VAL A 215 -8.28 -12.17 -0.91
CA VAL A 215 -8.62 -13.59 -0.72
C VAL A 215 -7.76 -14.41 -1.69
N GLN A 216 -6.80 -15.19 -1.16
CA GLN A 216 -5.98 -16.08 -1.98
C GLN A 216 -6.68 -17.44 -2.21
N ASP A 217 -7.35 -17.92 -1.18
CA ASP A 217 -8.11 -19.16 -1.14
C ASP A 217 -9.26 -18.99 -0.12
N GLU A 218 -10.22 -19.90 -0.13
CA GLU A 218 -11.42 -19.80 0.72
C GLU A 218 -11.12 -19.71 2.23
N PHE A 219 -9.90 -20.01 2.69
CA PHE A 219 -9.50 -20.04 4.09
C PHE A 219 -8.41 -19.03 4.45
N THR A 220 -7.81 -18.33 3.47
CA THR A 220 -6.61 -17.48 3.71
C THR A 220 -6.66 -16.14 2.99
N CYS A 221 -6.52 -15.08 3.78
CA CYS A 221 -6.22 -13.72 3.33
C CYS A 221 -4.72 -13.55 3.14
N LYS A 222 -4.27 -12.99 2.01
CA LYS A 222 -2.86 -12.66 1.74
C LYS A 222 -2.67 -11.16 1.57
N ALA A 223 -1.65 -10.60 2.23
CA ALA A 223 -1.28 -9.20 2.08
C ALA A 223 -0.65 -8.90 0.71
N CYS A 224 -1.01 -7.76 0.12
CA CYS A 224 -0.34 -7.23 -1.07
C CYS A 224 1.10 -6.76 -0.76
N GLU A 225 1.96 -6.82 -1.77
CA GLU A 225 3.34 -6.33 -1.67
C GLU A 225 3.42 -4.79 -1.58
N LEU A 226 4.54 -4.28 -1.09
CA LEU A 226 4.73 -2.84 -0.90
C LEU A 226 4.65 -2.08 -2.24
N GLY A 227 3.68 -1.18 -2.35
CA GLY A 227 3.38 -0.46 -3.60
C GLY A 227 2.26 -1.08 -4.45
N TRP A 228 1.65 -2.15 -3.98
CA TRP A 228 0.45 -2.75 -4.55
C TRP A 228 -0.70 -2.64 -3.56
N TRP A 229 -1.93 -2.64 -4.07
CA TRP A 229 -3.16 -2.51 -3.30
C TRP A 229 -4.19 -3.54 -3.79
N PRO A 230 -5.04 -4.12 -2.92
CA PRO A 230 -6.08 -5.04 -3.38
C PRO A 230 -7.01 -4.41 -4.42
N ASN A 231 -7.39 -5.18 -5.43
CA ASN A 231 -8.37 -4.76 -6.44
C ASN A 231 -9.79 -4.69 -5.84
N GLU A 232 -10.74 -4.07 -6.54
CA GLU A 232 -12.14 -3.92 -6.07
C GLU A 232 -12.85 -5.26 -5.82
N LEU A 233 -12.38 -6.35 -6.44
CA LEU A 233 -12.90 -7.71 -6.26
C LEU A 233 -12.29 -8.43 -5.05
N LEU A 234 -11.18 -7.93 -4.49
CA LEU A 234 -10.39 -8.57 -3.43
C LEU A 234 -9.86 -9.97 -3.82
N GLU A 235 -9.59 -10.17 -5.12
CA GLU A 235 -9.05 -11.40 -5.72
C GLU A 235 -7.56 -11.30 -6.08
N GLY A 236 -7.00 -10.09 -6.05
CA GLY A 236 -5.59 -9.84 -6.37
C GLY A 236 -5.13 -8.44 -6.04
N CYS A 237 -3.92 -8.09 -6.45
CA CYS A 237 -3.29 -6.81 -6.17
C CYS A 237 -2.98 -6.02 -7.45
N GLU A 238 -3.25 -4.73 -7.44
CA GLU A 238 -2.97 -3.78 -8.52
C GLU A 238 -1.90 -2.75 -8.08
N PRO A 239 -1.07 -2.24 -9.01
CA PRO A 239 0.01 -1.32 -8.66
C PRO A 239 -0.53 0.07 -8.32
N ILE A 240 -0.14 0.61 -7.17
CA ILE A 240 -0.55 1.96 -6.74
C ILE A 240 0.03 3.01 -7.71
N PRO A 241 -0.77 3.97 -8.21
CA PRO A 241 -0.30 4.98 -9.15
C PRO A 241 0.81 5.85 -8.54
N LEU A 242 1.89 6.04 -9.31
CA LEU A 242 3.04 6.83 -8.89
C LEU A 242 2.69 8.32 -8.81
N ARG A 243 2.70 8.88 -7.60
CA ARG A 243 2.61 10.32 -7.39
C ARG A 243 3.96 11.00 -7.56
N TYR A 244 3.96 12.17 -8.17
CA TYR A 244 5.10 13.06 -8.29
C TYR A 244 4.58 14.50 -8.38
N LEU A 245 5.47 15.49 -8.35
CA LEU A 245 5.06 16.88 -8.47
C LEU A 245 4.64 17.17 -9.91
N GLU A 246 3.34 17.22 -10.16
CA GLU A 246 2.80 17.54 -11.49
C GLU A 246 2.84 19.04 -11.78
N TRP A 247 3.00 19.39 -13.06
CA TRP A 247 2.95 20.77 -13.57
C TRP A 247 1.60 21.44 -13.36
N ALA A 248 0.51 20.68 -13.25
CA ALA A 248 -0.84 21.16 -13.02
C ALA A 248 -1.09 21.63 -11.57
N ASN A 249 -0.22 21.26 -10.62
CA ASN A 249 -0.38 21.68 -9.23
C ASN A 249 -0.20 23.21 -9.10
N PRO A 250 -1.03 23.91 -8.30
CA PRO A 250 -1.00 25.37 -8.22
C PRO A 250 0.35 25.93 -7.76
N GLU A 251 1.01 25.24 -6.83
CA GLU A 251 2.36 25.58 -6.36
C GLU A 251 3.40 25.53 -7.49
N SER A 252 3.32 24.50 -8.34
CA SER A 252 4.17 24.34 -9.53
C SER A 252 3.91 25.44 -10.56
N ILE A 253 2.64 25.77 -10.82
CA ILE A 253 2.25 26.83 -11.76
C ILE A 253 2.82 28.19 -11.30
N ILE A 254 2.60 28.56 -10.03
CA ILE A 254 3.13 29.81 -9.44
C ILE A 254 4.65 29.87 -9.60
N GLN A 255 5.34 28.79 -9.24
CA GLN A 255 6.79 28.69 -9.29
C GLN A 255 7.33 28.75 -10.74
N VAL A 256 6.66 28.12 -11.71
CA VAL A 256 7.02 28.17 -13.13
C VAL A 256 6.83 29.57 -13.70
N VAL A 257 5.69 30.22 -13.44
CA VAL A 257 5.43 31.61 -13.88
C VAL A 257 6.48 32.57 -13.32
N PHE A 258 6.82 32.43 -12.02
CA PHE A 258 7.87 33.22 -11.38
C PHE A 258 9.25 32.99 -12.03
N SER A 259 9.55 31.74 -12.39
CA SER A 259 10.81 31.36 -13.05
C SER A 259 10.89 31.89 -14.49
N CYS A 260 9.80 31.79 -15.26
CA CYS A 260 9.69 32.37 -16.60
C CYS A 260 9.92 33.90 -16.58
N LEU A 261 9.27 34.60 -15.66
CA LEU A 261 9.47 36.04 -15.49
C LEU A 261 10.93 36.36 -15.11
N GLY A 262 11.51 35.58 -14.19
CA GLY A 262 12.92 35.68 -13.82
C GLY A 262 13.88 35.50 -15.00
N ILE A 263 13.64 34.51 -15.86
CA ILE A 263 14.41 34.27 -17.09
C ILE A 263 14.29 35.44 -18.06
N LEU A 264 13.09 35.96 -18.29
CA LEU A 264 12.85 37.10 -19.18
C LEU A 264 13.58 38.36 -18.69
N VAL A 265 13.45 38.71 -17.40
CA VAL A 265 14.13 39.87 -16.81
C VAL A 265 15.64 39.68 -16.81
N THR A 266 16.15 38.48 -16.48
CA THR A 266 17.59 38.19 -16.50
C THR A 266 18.17 38.31 -17.91
N SER A 267 17.45 37.80 -18.91
CA SER A 267 17.85 37.87 -20.32
C SER A 267 17.84 39.31 -20.83
N PHE A 268 16.84 40.12 -20.46
CA PHE A 268 16.80 41.55 -20.75
C PHE A 268 17.98 42.30 -20.10
N VAL A 269 18.25 42.07 -18.81
CA VAL A 269 19.40 42.68 -18.12
C VAL A 269 20.72 42.27 -18.78
N ALA A 270 20.88 40.99 -19.15
CA ALA A 270 22.07 40.51 -19.86
C ALA A 270 22.25 41.17 -21.22
N LEU A 271 21.17 41.29 -22.02
CA LEU A 271 21.16 41.99 -23.31
C LEU A 271 21.64 43.44 -23.15
N VAL A 272 21.06 44.19 -22.21
CA VAL A 272 21.44 45.59 -21.97
C VAL A 272 22.91 45.69 -21.52
N PHE A 273 23.41 44.78 -20.69
CA PHE A 273 24.83 44.74 -20.30
C PHE A 273 25.79 44.41 -21.48
N VAL A 274 25.36 43.62 -22.45
CA VAL A 274 26.15 43.26 -23.66
C VAL A 274 26.12 44.38 -24.72
N VAL A 275 24.98 45.04 -24.91
CA VAL A 275 24.83 46.20 -25.81
C VAL A 275 25.60 47.40 -25.26
N TYR A 276 25.35 47.78 -24.01
CA TYR A 276 25.98 48.93 -23.36
C TYR A 276 27.33 48.58 -22.68
N ARG A 277 28.04 47.56 -23.19
CA ARG A 277 29.25 46.98 -22.56
C ARG A 277 30.34 47.99 -22.26
N ASP A 278 30.48 49.04 -23.08
CA ASP A 278 31.57 50.02 -22.99
C ASP A 278 31.21 51.27 -22.19
N THR A 279 29.99 51.33 -21.64
CA THR A 279 29.58 52.39 -20.73
C THR A 279 30.42 52.41 -19.43
N PRO A 280 30.73 53.60 -18.87
CA PRO A 280 31.48 53.72 -17.63
C PRO A 280 30.91 52.92 -16.44
N VAL A 281 29.58 52.81 -16.33
CA VAL A 281 28.89 51.99 -15.31
C VAL A 281 29.27 50.52 -15.43
N VAL A 282 29.12 49.94 -16.62
CA VAL A 282 29.40 48.51 -16.85
C VAL A 282 30.92 48.24 -16.72
N LYS A 283 31.75 49.10 -17.29
CA LYS A 283 33.22 48.98 -17.28
C LYS A 283 33.85 49.10 -15.88
N SER A 284 33.31 49.92 -14.99
CA SER A 284 33.81 50.09 -13.62
C SER A 284 33.43 48.92 -12.68
N SER A 285 32.29 48.27 -12.95
CA SER A 285 31.67 47.26 -12.07
C SER A 285 32.27 45.84 -12.17
N SER A 286 33.43 45.66 -12.84
CA SER A 286 34.04 44.38 -13.23
C SER A 286 33.10 43.53 -14.13
N ARG A 287 33.10 43.83 -15.44
CA ARG A 287 32.21 43.21 -16.46
C ARG A 287 32.13 41.69 -16.36
N GLU A 288 33.28 41.02 -16.42
CA GLU A 288 33.36 39.54 -16.43
C GLU A 288 32.67 38.89 -15.22
N LEU A 289 32.84 39.46 -14.02
CA LEU A 289 32.17 38.95 -12.82
C LEU A 289 30.66 39.18 -12.87
N CYS A 290 30.19 40.27 -13.49
CA CYS A 290 28.76 40.51 -13.66
C CYS A 290 28.13 39.52 -14.64
N TYR A 291 28.84 39.12 -15.71
CA TYR A 291 28.37 38.06 -16.62
C TYR A 291 28.33 36.69 -15.94
N ILE A 292 29.31 36.34 -15.11
CA ILE A 292 29.27 35.09 -14.31
C ILE A 292 28.07 35.08 -13.35
N ILE A 293 27.77 36.21 -12.69
CA ILE A 293 26.59 36.33 -11.83
C ILE A 293 25.28 36.19 -12.64
N LEU A 294 25.17 36.86 -13.80
CA LEU A 294 23.98 36.75 -14.65
C LEU A 294 23.77 35.33 -15.18
N ALA A 295 24.84 34.62 -15.55
CA ALA A 295 24.77 33.21 -15.91
C ALA A 295 24.32 32.32 -14.73
N GLY A 296 24.84 32.57 -13.52
CA GLY A 296 24.40 31.89 -12.31
C GLY A 296 22.92 32.14 -11.97
N ILE A 297 22.45 33.39 -12.11
CA ILE A 297 21.04 33.76 -11.93
C ILE A 297 20.15 33.07 -12.96
N PHE A 298 20.56 33.05 -14.23
CA PHE A 298 19.83 32.37 -15.31
C PHE A 298 19.70 30.86 -15.06
N LEU A 299 20.80 30.19 -14.69
CA LEU A 299 20.78 28.78 -14.30
C LEU A 299 19.94 28.54 -13.03
N GLY A 300 19.93 29.49 -12.09
CA GLY A 300 19.11 29.44 -10.88
C GLY A 300 17.61 29.50 -11.17
N TYR A 301 17.17 30.26 -12.17
CA TYR A 301 15.79 30.22 -12.66
C TYR A 301 15.49 29.02 -13.58
N LEU A 302 16.50 28.25 -14.01
CA LEU A 302 16.30 26.97 -14.68
C LEU A 302 16.16 25.79 -13.69
N CYS A 303 16.72 25.87 -12.48
CA CYS A 303 16.54 24.84 -11.43
C CYS A 303 15.08 24.42 -11.20
N PRO A 304 14.09 25.34 -11.11
CA PRO A 304 12.69 24.98 -10.90
C PRO A 304 12.13 24.02 -11.94
N PHE A 305 12.47 24.19 -13.21
CA PHE A 305 11.99 23.31 -14.29
C PHE A 305 12.57 21.90 -14.15
N THR A 306 13.84 21.77 -13.76
CA THR A 306 14.45 20.45 -13.54
C THR A 306 13.93 19.78 -12.28
N LEU A 307 13.62 20.56 -11.23
CA LEU A 307 13.05 20.10 -9.96
C LEU A 307 11.59 19.64 -10.07
N ILE A 308 10.76 20.36 -10.83
CA ILE A 308 9.33 20.05 -11.04
C ILE A 308 9.14 18.96 -12.11
N ALA A 309 10.07 18.82 -13.06
CA ALA A 309 10.01 17.75 -14.07
C ALA A 309 9.92 16.36 -13.43
N ARG A 310 9.10 15.49 -14.03
CA ARG A 310 8.97 14.07 -13.66
C ARG A 310 10.36 13.46 -13.44
N PRO A 311 10.61 12.77 -12.32
CA PRO A 311 11.92 12.16 -12.07
C PRO A 311 12.25 11.10 -13.12
N THR A 312 13.36 11.34 -13.79
CA THR A 312 14.03 10.48 -14.77
C THR A 312 15.52 10.54 -14.44
N VAL A 313 16.32 9.62 -15.00
CA VAL A 313 17.78 9.67 -14.81
C VAL A 313 18.32 11.07 -15.15
N VAL A 314 18.00 11.60 -16.34
CA VAL A 314 18.46 12.91 -16.79
C VAL A 314 18.00 14.06 -15.88
N SER A 315 16.72 14.11 -15.48
CA SER A 315 16.25 15.17 -14.57
C SER A 315 16.90 15.07 -13.18
N CYS A 316 17.11 13.88 -12.64
CA CYS A 316 17.81 13.70 -11.36
C CYS A 316 19.29 14.14 -11.40
N TYR A 317 20.02 13.88 -12.49
CA TYR A 317 21.37 14.45 -12.69
C TYR A 317 21.33 15.99 -12.78
N LEU A 318 20.40 16.55 -13.56
CA LEU A 318 20.28 18.00 -13.74
C LEU A 318 19.90 18.73 -12.44
N GLN A 319 18.94 18.22 -11.66
CA GLN A 319 18.58 18.77 -10.35
C GLN A 319 19.80 18.91 -9.43
N ARG A 320 20.63 17.85 -9.40
CA ARG A 320 21.76 17.74 -8.49
C ARG A 320 22.92 18.68 -8.82
N ILE A 321 23.19 18.88 -10.12
CA ILE A 321 24.23 19.82 -10.57
C ILE A 321 23.72 21.26 -10.52
N LEU A 322 22.53 21.52 -11.06
CA LEU A 322 22.08 22.89 -11.35
C LEU A 322 21.82 23.70 -10.07
N VAL A 323 21.32 23.07 -9.00
CA VAL A 323 21.02 23.73 -7.72
C VAL A 323 22.28 24.22 -7.00
N GLY A 324 23.32 23.39 -6.92
CA GLY A 324 24.56 23.76 -6.23
C GLY A 324 25.47 24.67 -7.07
N LEU A 325 25.54 24.40 -8.39
CA LEU A 325 26.38 25.16 -9.32
C LEU A 325 25.87 26.59 -9.55
N SER A 326 24.56 26.79 -9.71
CA SER A 326 23.98 28.12 -9.95
C SER A 326 24.21 29.08 -8.77
N ALA A 327 24.01 28.59 -7.53
CA ALA A 327 24.35 29.28 -6.30
C ALA A 327 25.86 29.59 -6.22
N SER A 328 26.71 28.59 -6.49
CA SER A 328 28.17 28.78 -6.43
C SER A 328 28.69 29.78 -7.46
N MET A 329 28.16 29.80 -8.69
CA MET A 329 28.50 30.80 -9.70
C MET A 329 28.18 32.22 -9.21
N CYS A 330 27.02 32.42 -8.60
CA CYS A 330 26.64 33.70 -8.00
C CYS A 330 27.61 34.08 -6.88
N TYR A 331 27.73 33.24 -5.84
CA TYR A 331 28.49 33.61 -4.64
C TYR A 331 30.02 33.63 -4.84
N SER A 332 30.57 32.80 -5.73
CA SER A 332 32.00 32.83 -6.09
C SER A 332 32.40 34.14 -6.77
N ALA A 333 31.54 34.67 -7.66
CA ALA A 333 31.75 35.97 -8.28
C ALA A 333 31.51 37.12 -7.28
N LEU A 334 30.52 37.00 -6.37
CA LEU A 334 30.24 37.99 -5.32
C LEU A 334 31.34 38.07 -4.26
N VAL A 335 31.88 36.94 -3.79
CA VAL A 335 33.00 36.92 -2.83
C VAL A 335 34.25 37.50 -3.47
N THR A 336 34.51 37.20 -4.74
CA THR A 336 35.63 37.76 -5.50
C THR A 336 35.49 39.29 -5.64
N LYS A 337 34.28 39.77 -5.96
CA LYS A 337 33.96 41.19 -6.12
C LYS A 337 34.05 41.96 -4.80
N THR A 338 33.50 41.44 -3.71
CA THR A 338 33.57 42.05 -2.37
C THR A 338 34.97 42.03 -1.80
N ASN A 339 35.73 40.93 -1.96
CA ASN A 339 37.14 40.83 -1.56
C ASN A 339 37.99 41.87 -2.31
N ARG A 340 37.79 42.07 -3.62
CA ARG A 340 38.44 43.17 -4.38
C ARG A 340 38.18 44.53 -3.73
N ILE A 341 36.92 44.87 -3.41
CA ILE A 341 36.55 46.14 -2.77
C ILE A 341 37.21 46.25 -1.39
N ALA A 342 37.13 45.20 -0.56
CA ALA A 342 37.76 45.15 0.77
C ALA A 342 39.28 45.37 0.72
N ARG A 343 39.97 44.81 -0.28
CA ARG A 343 41.42 45.02 -0.50
C ARG A 343 41.74 46.44 -0.94
N ILE A 344 40.92 47.08 -1.77
CA ILE A 344 41.08 48.48 -2.17
C ILE A 344 40.98 49.40 -0.94
N LEU A 345 39.96 49.21 -0.10
CA LEU A 345 39.76 49.99 1.13
C LEU A 345 40.88 49.79 2.14
N ALA A 346 41.34 48.55 2.33
CA ALA A 346 42.46 48.24 3.21
C ALA A 346 43.79 48.84 2.71
N GLY A 347 43.96 48.96 1.38
CA GLY A 347 45.07 49.69 0.77
C GLY A 347 44.98 51.20 1.01
N SER A 348 43.80 51.79 0.79
CA SER A 348 43.54 53.24 0.97
C SER A 348 43.76 53.73 2.41
N LYS A 349 43.55 52.87 3.43
CA LYS A 349 43.81 53.21 4.84
C LYS A 349 45.29 53.18 5.24
N LYS A 350 46.20 52.65 4.42
CA LYS A 350 47.65 52.65 4.70
C LYS A 350 48.31 53.86 4.04
N LYS A 351 48.76 54.83 4.86
CA LYS A 351 49.40 56.09 4.41
C LYS A 351 50.62 55.93 3.48
N ILE A 352 51.21 54.73 3.37
CA ILE A 352 52.35 54.46 2.47
C ILE A 352 52.07 53.17 1.69
N CYS A 353 51.94 53.29 0.37
CA CYS A 353 51.60 52.16 -0.52
C CYS A 353 52.87 51.45 -1.04
N THR A 354 53.63 50.80 -0.16
CA THR A 354 54.95 50.21 -0.49
C THR A 354 54.89 48.95 -1.38
N ARG A 355 53.71 48.37 -1.64
CA ARG A 355 53.58 47.13 -2.42
C ARG A 355 52.36 47.16 -3.34
N LYS A 356 52.61 47.02 -4.65
CA LYS A 356 51.57 46.88 -5.68
C LYS A 356 50.63 45.71 -5.31
N PRO A 357 49.31 45.92 -5.16
CA PRO A 357 48.41 44.86 -4.71
C PRO A 357 48.30 43.75 -5.76
N ARG A 358 48.78 42.54 -5.40
CA ARG A 358 48.65 41.35 -6.24
C ARG A 358 47.16 40.97 -6.40
N PHE A 359 46.82 40.30 -7.51
CA PHE A 359 45.47 39.83 -7.84
C PHE A 359 44.40 40.93 -7.99
N MET A 360 44.77 42.10 -8.53
CA MET A 360 43.81 43.18 -8.84
C MET A 360 43.36 43.25 -10.31
N SER A 361 44.04 42.55 -11.23
CA SER A 361 43.64 42.47 -12.65
C SER A 361 42.28 41.79 -12.82
N ALA A 362 41.53 42.16 -13.86
CA ALA A 362 40.25 41.52 -14.20
C ALA A 362 40.42 40.00 -14.47
N TRP A 363 41.47 39.61 -15.20
CA TRP A 363 41.79 38.21 -15.45
C TRP A 363 42.02 37.42 -14.15
N ALA A 364 42.76 38.00 -13.20
CA ALA A 364 42.98 37.38 -11.90
C ALA A 364 41.70 37.26 -11.05
N GLN A 365 40.70 38.13 -11.26
CA GLN A 365 39.39 38.00 -10.62
C GLN A 365 38.60 36.83 -11.22
N VAL A 366 38.58 36.70 -12.55
CA VAL A 366 37.92 35.56 -13.23
C VAL A 366 38.54 34.23 -12.81
N VAL A 367 39.87 34.14 -12.74
CA VAL A 367 40.56 32.92 -12.28
C VAL A 367 40.17 32.55 -10.84
N ILE A 368 40.11 33.53 -9.91
CA ILE A 368 39.68 33.26 -8.53
C ILE A 368 38.23 32.77 -8.47
N ALA A 369 37.32 33.42 -9.21
CA ALA A 369 35.92 33.00 -9.26
C ALA A 369 35.77 31.59 -9.87
N PHE A 370 36.50 31.30 -10.95
CA PHE A 370 36.49 29.99 -11.60
C PHE A 370 37.02 28.89 -10.69
N VAL A 371 38.11 29.13 -9.94
CA VAL A 371 38.64 28.15 -8.95
C VAL A 371 37.59 27.82 -7.88
N LEU A 372 36.85 28.80 -7.37
CA LEU A 372 35.79 28.56 -6.39
C LEU A 372 34.60 27.79 -7.00
N ILE A 373 34.20 28.11 -8.24
CA ILE A 373 33.17 27.37 -8.98
C ILE A 373 33.63 25.92 -9.23
N SER A 374 34.89 25.71 -9.63
CA SER A 374 35.46 24.38 -9.85
C SER A 374 35.52 23.54 -8.58
N LEU A 375 35.73 24.15 -7.40
CA LEU A 375 35.65 23.43 -6.12
C LEU A 375 34.25 22.86 -5.89
N GLN A 376 33.19 23.67 -6.09
CA GLN A 376 31.81 23.18 -6.02
C GLN A 376 31.54 22.07 -7.05
N LEU A 377 31.94 22.27 -8.30
CA LEU A 377 31.72 21.29 -9.37
C LEU A 377 32.44 19.97 -9.08
N SER A 378 33.66 20.02 -8.53
CA SER A 378 34.41 18.82 -8.12
C SER A 378 33.75 18.08 -6.95
N LEU A 379 33.14 18.81 -6.01
CA LEU A 379 32.35 18.23 -4.92
C LEU A 379 31.09 17.54 -5.45
N GLU A 380 30.35 18.18 -6.35
CA GLU A 380 29.17 17.60 -6.99
C GLU A 380 29.50 16.34 -7.80
N ILE A 381 30.54 16.38 -8.63
CA ILE A 381 31.00 15.22 -9.41
C ILE A 381 31.43 14.08 -8.49
N THR A 382 32.22 14.35 -7.44
CA THR A 382 32.64 13.33 -6.47
C THR A 382 31.43 12.67 -5.81
N LEU A 383 30.46 13.47 -5.35
CA LEU A 383 29.23 12.94 -4.75
C LEU A 383 28.41 12.12 -5.77
N ILE A 384 28.32 12.55 -7.02
CA ILE A 384 27.62 11.82 -8.10
C ILE A 384 28.27 10.47 -8.37
N VAL A 385 29.61 10.39 -8.40
CA VAL A 385 30.35 9.13 -8.57
C VAL A 385 30.16 8.20 -7.36
N MET A 386 30.11 8.74 -6.14
CA MET A 386 29.87 7.94 -4.93
C MET A 386 28.43 7.46 -4.76
N GLN A 387 27.45 8.23 -5.22
CA GLN A 387 26.02 7.90 -5.15
C GLN A 387 25.32 8.42 -6.41
N PRO A 388 25.11 7.61 -7.45
CA PRO A 388 24.47 8.07 -8.68
C PRO A 388 23.00 8.51 -8.44
N PRO A 389 22.54 9.62 -9.06
CA PRO A 389 21.18 10.11 -8.92
C PRO A 389 20.21 9.34 -9.83
N GLU A 390 19.56 8.31 -9.28
CA GLU A 390 18.57 7.49 -9.98
C GLU A 390 17.13 7.74 -9.49
N PRO A 391 16.09 7.59 -10.33
CA PRO A 391 14.70 7.68 -9.89
C PRO A 391 14.30 6.43 -9.10
N VAL A 392 13.84 6.60 -7.86
CA VAL A 392 13.45 5.53 -6.93
C VAL A 392 12.02 5.74 -6.41
N LYS A 393 11.37 4.63 -6.06
CA LYS A 393 10.04 4.64 -5.42
C LYS A 393 10.20 4.83 -3.91
N SER A 394 9.43 5.74 -3.34
CA SER A 394 9.36 6.03 -1.90
C SER A 394 7.96 5.73 -1.38
N TYR A 395 7.89 5.05 -0.23
CA TYR A 395 6.66 4.51 0.35
C TYR A 395 6.42 5.12 1.73
N PRO A 396 5.89 6.36 1.83
CA PRO A 396 5.57 6.97 3.12
C PRO A 396 4.36 6.32 3.82
N SER A 397 3.53 5.59 3.06
CA SER A 397 2.34 4.88 3.54
C SER A 397 2.08 3.67 2.65
N ILE A 398 1.32 2.69 3.15
CA ILE A 398 0.88 1.52 2.37
C ILE A 398 -0.07 1.88 1.20
N ARG A 399 -0.70 3.07 1.24
CA ARG A 399 -1.62 3.56 0.20
C ARG A 399 -0.99 4.57 -0.77
N GLU A 400 0.29 4.94 -0.60
CA GLU A 400 0.92 6.01 -1.39
C GLU A 400 2.33 5.65 -1.86
N VAL A 401 2.58 5.83 -3.16
CA VAL A 401 3.91 5.63 -3.77
C VAL A 401 4.35 6.91 -4.47
N PHE A 402 5.46 7.48 -4.00
CA PHE A 402 6.07 8.66 -4.62
C PHE A 402 7.26 8.27 -5.49
N LEU A 403 7.35 8.86 -6.68
CA LEU A 403 8.56 8.79 -7.50
C LEU A 403 9.48 9.97 -7.14
N ILE A 404 10.70 9.69 -6.68
CA ILE A 404 11.68 10.71 -6.25
C ILE A 404 13.09 10.39 -6.78
N CYS A 405 14.00 11.36 -6.76
CA CYS A 405 15.41 11.11 -7.05
C CYS A 405 16.15 10.59 -5.81
N ASN A 406 16.98 9.54 -5.95
CA ASN A 406 17.80 8.95 -4.88
C ASN A 406 18.76 10.01 -4.30
N THR A 407 18.41 10.48 -3.09
CA THR A 407 19.04 11.64 -2.46
C THR A 407 19.28 11.36 -0.99
N SER A 408 20.54 11.21 -0.58
CA SER A 408 20.91 11.12 0.84
C SER A 408 21.04 12.51 1.48
N ASN A 409 20.93 12.58 2.81
CA ASN A 409 21.16 13.82 3.55
C ASN A 409 22.57 14.39 3.30
N LEU A 410 23.60 13.54 3.17
CA LEU A 410 24.97 13.96 2.85
C LEU A 410 25.06 14.69 1.50
N VAL A 411 24.40 14.14 0.48
CA VAL A 411 24.36 14.69 -0.89
C VAL A 411 23.71 16.07 -0.95
N VAL A 412 22.78 16.38 -0.05
CA VAL A 412 22.16 17.71 0.05
C VAL A 412 23.03 18.65 0.90
N VAL A 413 23.47 18.18 2.07
CA VAL A 413 24.15 19.01 3.06
C VAL A 413 25.55 19.44 2.62
N ALA A 414 26.30 18.62 1.89
CA ALA A 414 27.67 18.99 1.49
C ALA A 414 27.70 20.14 0.44
N PRO A 415 26.97 20.07 -0.70
CA PRO A 415 26.84 21.19 -1.64
C PRO A 415 26.22 22.45 -1.01
N LEU A 416 25.24 22.28 -0.13
CA LEU A 416 24.61 23.37 0.62
C LEU A 416 25.61 24.02 1.60
N GLY A 417 26.42 23.22 2.28
CA GLY A 417 27.44 23.67 3.23
C GLY A 417 28.53 24.50 2.55
N TYR A 418 29.01 24.08 1.36
CA TYR A 418 29.95 24.88 0.57
C TYR A 418 29.35 26.23 0.16
N ASN A 419 28.11 26.22 -0.34
CA ASN A 419 27.39 27.47 -0.65
C ASN A 419 27.19 28.35 0.60
N GLY A 420 26.90 27.75 1.75
CA GLY A 420 26.86 28.43 3.04
C GLY A 420 28.19 29.09 3.41
N LEU A 421 29.33 28.41 3.22
CA LEU A 421 30.67 28.98 3.43
C LEU A 421 30.96 30.15 2.47
N LEU A 422 30.54 30.07 1.20
CA LEU A 422 30.63 31.18 0.25
C LEU A 422 29.77 32.37 0.69
N ILE A 423 28.54 32.13 1.14
CA ILE A 423 27.61 33.16 1.64
C ILE A 423 28.19 33.85 2.88
N LEU A 424 28.65 33.08 3.87
CA LEU A 424 29.29 33.61 5.08
C LEU A 424 30.55 34.44 4.75
N SER A 425 31.37 33.97 3.81
CA SER A 425 32.55 34.70 3.33
C SER A 425 32.18 36.01 2.62
N CYS A 426 31.15 35.98 1.77
CA CYS A 426 30.59 37.18 1.13
C CYS A 426 30.09 38.17 2.18
N THR A 427 29.32 37.72 3.17
CA THR A 427 28.74 38.55 4.23
C THR A 427 29.82 39.19 5.11
N TYR A 428 30.87 38.44 5.46
CA TYR A 428 32.04 38.97 6.16
C TYR A 428 32.73 40.11 5.37
N TYR A 429 32.99 39.91 4.07
CA TYR A 429 33.58 40.96 3.25
C TYR A 429 32.63 42.14 3.03
N ALA A 430 31.33 41.89 2.81
CA ALA A 430 30.31 42.92 2.66
C ALA A 430 30.23 43.83 3.90
N PHE A 431 30.20 43.24 5.10
CA PHE A 431 30.28 43.97 6.37
C PHE A 431 31.55 44.82 6.48
N LYS A 432 32.71 44.27 6.12
CA LYS A 432 33.99 45.00 6.08
C LYS A 432 33.99 46.18 5.09
N THR A 433 33.17 46.09 4.04
CA THR A 433 32.98 47.15 3.02
C THR A 433 31.78 48.07 3.30
N ARG A 434 31.08 47.97 4.43
CA ARG A 434 29.88 48.80 4.68
C ARG A 434 30.20 50.28 4.98
N ASN A 435 31.40 50.56 5.51
CA ASN A 435 31.85 51.91 5.91
C ASN A 435 32.58 52.65 4.76
N VAL A 436 32.16 52.45 3.52
CA VAL A 436 32.69 53.18 2.35
C VAL A 436 32.03 54.56 2.29
N PRO A 437 32.75 55.66 2.00
CA PRO A 437 32.15 56.99 1.87
C PRO A 437 31.02 57.01 0.83
N ALA A 438 30.02 57.86 1.08
CA ALA A 438 28.67 57.82 0.47
C ALA A 438 28.60 57.84 -1.07
N ASN A 439 29.69 58.19 -1.76
CA ASN A 439 29.78 58.21 -3.22
C ASN A 439 29.82 56.80 -3.86
N PHE A 440 29.99 55.72 -3.08
CA PHE A 440 30.02 54.33 -3.58
C PHE A 440 28.81 53.49 -3.12
N ASN A 441 27.62 53.87 -3.59
CA ASN A 441 26.35 53.20 -3.27
C ASN A 441 26.33 51.68 -3.58
N GLU A 442 27.16 51.19 -4.50
CA GLU A 442 27.25 49.76 -4.86
C GLU A 442 27.54 48.85 -3.66
N ALA A 443 28.36 49.28 -2.69
CA ALA A 443 28.69 48.47 -1.51
C ALA A 443 27.47 48.25 -0.58
N LYS A 444 26.56 49.23 -0.48
CA LYS A 444 25.33 49.15 0.32
C LYS A 444 24.36 48.11 -0.29
N TYR A 445 24.18 48.13 -1.61
CA TYR A 445 23.34 47.16 -2.31
C TYR A 445 23.88 45.74 -2.19
N ILE A 446 25.19 45.53 -2.27
CA ILE A 446 25.80 44.20 -2.07
C ILE A 446 25.59 43.71 -0.62
N ALA A 447 25.78 44.57 0.39
CA ALA A 447 25.52 44.20 1.78
C ALA A 447 24.06 43.82 2.02
N PHE A 448 23.11 44.60 1.48
CA PHE A 448 21.68 44.27 1.55
C PHE A 448 21.36 42.93 0.87
N THR A 449 21.90 42.71 -0.34
CA THR A 449 21.77 41.42 -1.06
C THR A 449 22.21 40.27 -0.18
N MET A 450 23.41 40.36 0.41
CA MET A 450 23.98 39.29 1.21
C MET A 450 23.20 39.02 2.51
N TYR A 451 22.73 40.06 3.20
CA TYR A 451 21.95 39.88 4.43
C TYR A 451 20.60 39.20 4.15
N THR A 452 19.87 39.63 3.12
CA THR A 452 18.60 39.00 2.72
C THR A 452 18.83 37.56 2.26
N THR A 453 19.89 37.30 1.49
CA THR A 453 20.30 35.93 1.12
C THR A 453 20.59 35.05 2.35
N CYS A 454 21.31 35.55 3.37
CA CYS A 454 21.55 34.81 4.60
C CYS A 454 20.24 34.40 5.29
N ILE A 455 19.25 35.30 5.35
CA ILE A 455 17.95 35.01 5.97
C ILE A 455 17.21 33.90 5.19
N ILE A 456 17.19 33.96 3.86
CA ILE A 456 16.56 32.93 3.00
C ILE A 456 17.18 31.56 3.26
N TRP A 457 18.51 31.44 3.25
CA TRP A 457 19.17 30.15 3.45
C TRP A 457 19.12 29.64 4.90
N LEU A 458 19.07 30.53 5.90
CA LEU A 458 18.83 30.14 7.29
C LEU A 458 17.39 29.63 7.51
N ALA A 459 16.40 30.18 6.80
CA ALA A 459 15.02 29.69 6.82
C ALA A 459 14.84 28.38 6.02
N PHE A 460 15.58 28.22 4.91
CA PHE A 460 15.53 27.02 4.06
C PHE A 460 15.84 25.74 4.84
N VAL A 461 16.89 25.72 5.67
CA VAL A 461 17.35 24.53 6.38
C VAL A 461 16.25 23.87 7.25
N PRO A 462 15.61 24.55 8.22
CA PRO A 462 14.55 23.94 9.02
C PRO A 462 13.31 23.56 8.21
N ILE A 463 12.94 24.32 7.17
CA ILE A 463 11.77 24.00 6.33
C ILE A 463 12.05 22.74 5.49
N TYR A 464 13.26 22.59 4.94
CA TYR A 464 13.65 21.44 4.13
C TYR A 464 13.68 20.12 4.94
N PHE A 465 14.19 20.16 6.18
CA PHE A 465 14.24 18.97 7.03
C PHE A 465 12.94 18.71 7.81
N GLY A 466 12.15 19.74 8.10
CA GLY A 466 10.87 19.64 8.82
C GLY A 466 9.64 19.36 7.96
N SER A 467 9.75 19.31 6.63
CA SER A 467 8.61 19.10 5.73
C SER A 467 8.84 18.03 4.67
N ASN A 468 7.73 17.49 4.15
CA ASN A 468 7.74 16.57 3.01
C ASN A 468 7.84 17.31 1.65
N TYR A 469 7.66 18.63 1.63
CA TYR A 469 7.61 19.47 0.42
C TYR A 469 8.99 19.92 -0.09
N LYS A 470 9.99 19.03 0.03
CA LYS A 470 11.43 19.32 -0.20
C LYS A 470 11.74 19.96 -1.56
N ILE A 471 11.13 19.44 -2.63
CA ILE A 471 11.31 19.91 -4.01
C ILE A 471 10.83 21.37 -4.14
N ILE A 472 9.60 21.64 -3.69
CA ILE A 472 8.96 22.96 -3.70
C ILE A 472 9.77 23.96 -2.87
N THR A 473 10.11 23.61 -1.64
CA THR A 473 10.92 24.45 -0.74
C THR A 473 12.27 24.84 -1.36
N THR A 474 12.94 23.88 -2.01
CA THR A 474 14.23 24.11 -2.70
C THR A 474 14.03 25.04 -3.89
N SER A 475 13.01 24.79 -4.72
CA SER A 475 12.71 25.59 -5.90
C SER A 475 12.42 27.06 -5.57
N PHE A 476 11.55 27.32 -4.59
CA PHE A 476 11.25 28.68 -4.13
C PHE A 476 12.48 29.34 -3.51
N SER A 477 13.25 28.65 -2.67
CA SER A 477 14.42 29.22 -1.99
C SER A 477 15.54 29.62 -2.95
N VAL A 478 15.83 28.80 -3.96
CA VAL A 478 16.78 29.14 -5.04
C VAL A 478 16.28 30.34 -5.82
N SER A 479 15.00 30.34 -6.23
CA SER A 479 14.40 31.39 -7.05
C SER A 479 14.34 32.75 -6.34
N LEU A 480 13.94 32.77 -5.06
CA LEU A 480 13.95 33.97 -4.22
C LEU A 480 15.38 34.52 -4.06
N SER A 481 16.35 33.63 -3.83
CA SER A 481 17.75 34.01 -3.66
C SER A 481 18.34 34.68 -4.92
N VAL A 482 18.12 34.12 -6.11
CA VAL A 482 18.59 34.75 -7.36
C VAL A 482 17.80 36.00 -7.73
N THR A 483 16.52 36.09 -7.34
CA THR A 483 15.70 37.31 -7.48
C THR A 483 16.24 38.45 -6.62
N VAL A 484 16.65 38.16 -5.38
CA VAL A 484 17.31 39.14 -4.50
C VAL A 484 18.63 39.62 -5.12
N ALA A 485 19.45 38.72 -5.67
CA ALA A 485 20.69 39.08 -6.36
C ALA A 485 20.44 39.98 -7.59
N LEU A 486 19.48 39.61 -8.44
CA LEU A 486 19.09 40.37 -9.62
C LEU A 486 18.55 41.77 -9.23
N GLY A 487 17.51 41.78 -8.39
CA GLY A 487 16.79 42.98 -7.99
C GLY A 487 17.64 43.99 -7.21
N CYS A 488 18.49 43.51 -6.28
CA CYS A 488 19.28 44.41 -5.45
C CYS A 488 20.54 44.92 -6.16
N MET A 489 21.19 44.11 -7.00
CA MET A 489 22.49 44.47 -7.58
C MET A 489 22.45 45.00 -9.01
N PHE A 490 21.47 44.61 -9.81
CA PHE A 490 21.39 45.01 -11.22
C PHE A 490 20.40 46.15 -11.43
N THR A 491 19.29 46.22 -10.70
CA THR A 491 18.31 47.33 -10.82
C THR A 491 18.94 48.73 -10.68
N PRO A 492 19.84 49.01 -9.69
CA PRO A 492 20.46 50.33 -9.60
C PRO A 492 21.32 50.68 -10.82
N LYS A 493 21.91 49.68 -11.48
CA LYS A 493 22.73 49.86 -12.69
C LYS A 493 21.86 50.03 -13.92
N MET A 494 20.79 49.25 -14.04
CA MET A 494 19.81 49.38 -15.12
C MET A 494 19.09 50.73 -15.08
N TYR A 495 18.74 51.20 -13.89
CA TYR A 495 18.22 52.55 -13.70
C TYR A 495 19.17 53.64 -14.21
N ILE A 496 20.48 53.55 -13.92
CA ILE A 496 21.48 54.51 -14.42
C ILE A 496 21.67 54.38 -15.94
N ILE A 497 21.67 53.17 -16.49
CA ILE A 497 21.92 52.95 -17.93
C ILE A 497 20.73 53.39 -18.79
N ILE A 498 19.49 53.15 -18.33
CA ILE A 498 18.26 53.36 -19.11
C ILE A 498 17.60 54.70 -18.76
N ALA A 499 17.33 54.96 -17.48
CA ALA A 499 16.52 56.10 -17.04
C ALA A 499 17.36 57.34 -16.67
N LYS A 500 18.66 57.17 -16.42
CA LYS A 500 19.57 58.24 -15.98
C LYS A 500 20.93 58.27 -16.72
N PRO A 501 20.93 58.32 -18.07
CA PRO A 501 22.16 58.31 -18.87
C PRO A 501 23.10 59.49 -18.57
N GLU A 502 22.60 60.62 -18.04
CA GLU A 502 23.42 61.75 -17.61
C GLU A 502 24.40 61.40 -16.46
N ARG A 503 24.09 60.35 -15.68
CA ARG A 503 24.97 59.80 -14.63
C ARG A 503 25.94 58.73 -15.14
N ASN A 504 25.87 58.36 -16.42
CA ASN A 504 26.72 57.35 -17.04
C ASN A 504 28.06 57.94 -17.55
N VAL A 505 28.60 58.94 -16.86
CA VAL A 505 29.82 59.65 -17.21
C VAL A 505 31.00 59.22 -16.33
N ARG A 506 32.21 59.21 -16.89
CA ARG A 506 33.42 58.72 -16.21
C ARG A 506 33.77 59.53 -14.95
N SER A 507 33.43 60.82 -14.95
CA SER A 507 33.59 61.77 -13.84
C SER A 507 32.72 61.45 -12.62
N ALA A 508 31.57 60.81 -12.80
CA ALA A 508 30.68 60.43 -11.68
C ALA A 508 31.21 59.25 -10.85
N PHE A 509 32.19 58.50 -11.38
CA PHE A 509 32.80 57.33 -10.72
C PHE A 509 34.24 57.57 -10.25
N THR A 510 34.83 58.71 -10.60
CA THR A 510 36.08 59.18 -10.01
C THR A 510 35.77 59.96 -8.74
N THR A 511 36.26 59.50 -7.59
CA THR A 511 36.25 60.31 -6.36
C THR A 511 36.99 61.62 -6.60
N SER A 512 36.38 62.72 -6.16
CA SER A 512 36.86 64.10 -6.22
C SER A 512 38.32 64.29 -5.76
N ASP A 513 38.92 65.41 -6.19
CA ASP A 513 40.37 65.75 -6.15
C ASP A 513 41.12 65.69 -4.80
N ALA A 514 40.49 65.24 -3.72
CA ALA A 514 41.10 65.05 -2.41
C ALA A 514 42.24 63.99 -2.35
N VAL A 515 42.57 63.33 -3.47
CA VAL A 515 43.75 62.44 -3.62
C VAL A 515 44.84 63.07 -4.52
N ARG A 516 44.64 64.31 -4.98
CA ARG A 516 45.60 65.05 -5.83
C ARG A 516 46.23 66.25 -5.11
N MET A 517 46.56 66.11 -3.83
CA MET A 517 47.41 67.08 -3.13
C MET A 517 48.72 66.44 -2.66
N HIS A 518 49.81 67.13 -3.00
CA HIS A 518 51.24 66.81 -2.80
C HIS A 518 51.93 65.96 -3.88
N VAL A 519 52.01 66.53 -5.09
CA VAL A 519 53.25 66.47 -5.90
C VAL A 519 53.69 67.92 -6.14
N GLY A 520 54.54 68.43 -5.26
CA GLY A 520 55.41 69.56 -5.60
C GLY A 520 56.55 69.08 -6.50
N ASP A 521 57.17 70.00 -7.24
CA ASP A 521 58.14 69.69 -8.28
C ASP A 521 59.32 68.81 -7.82
N GLY A 522 59.72 67.89 -8.71
CA GLY A 522 60.80 66.95 -8.44
C GLY A 522 61.03 65.96 -9.59
N LYS A 523 61.65 66.42 -10.69
CA LYS A 523 62.22 65.52 -11.70
C LYS A 523 63.22 64.58 -11.02
N MET A 524 63.02 63.26 -11.09
CA MET A 524 64.08 62.29 -11.44
C MET A 524 63.49 60.88 -11.68
N ALA A 525 64.16 60.08 -12.53
CA ALA A 525 63.58 58.89 -13.15
C ALA A 525 63.54 57.64 -12.25
N CYS A 526 62.50 56.83 -12.42
CA CYS A 526 62.37 55.53 -11.75
C CYS A 526 63.29 54.49 -12.42
N ARG A 527 64.50 54.29 -11.86
CA ARG A 527 65.47 53.31 -12.35
C ARG A 527 64.98 51.88 -12.03
N ARG A 528 64.93 51.04 -13.07
CA ARG A 528 64.48 49.64 -13.00
C ARG A 528 65.57 48.78 -12.33
N ASN A 529 65.45 48.51 -11.03
CA ASN A 529 66.39 47.61 -10.33
C ASN A 529 66.12 46.14 -10.69
N SER A 530 67.09 45.52 -11.37
CA SER A 530 67.21 44.07 -11.48
C SER A 530 67.86 43.47 -10.22
N LEU A 531 67.66 42.16 -10.01
CA LEU A 531 68.36 41.36 -9.02
C LEU A 531 69.86 41.28 -9.37
N LEU A 532 70.72 42.09 -8.73
CA LEU A 532 72.16 41.83 -8.56
C LEU A 532 72.86 42.94 -7.72
N SER A 533 72.97 42.74 -6.40
CA SER A 533 74.05 43.33 -5.56
C SER A 533 74.04 42.88 -4.08
N MET A 534 73.78 41.60 -3.79
CA MET A 534 74.38 41.01 -2.58
C MET A 534 75.86 40.75 -2.89
N PHE A 535 76.73 41.76 -2.69
CA PHE A 535 78.18 41.63 -2.41
C PHE A 535 78.88 43.01 -2.49
N LYS A 536 79.00 43.71 -1.36
CA LYS A 536 80.26 44.42 -1.00
C LYS A 536 80.32 44.73 0.49
N ARG A 537 81.49 44.50 1.09
CA ARG A 537 81.78 44.60 2.52
C ARG A 537 82.38 45.98 2.86
N LYS A 538 81.98 46.53 4.02
CA LYS A 538 82.84 47.13 5.07
C LYS A 538 83.89 48.21 4.67
N LYS A 539 83.75 49.45 5.18
CA LYS A 539 84.69 50.03 6.20
C LYS A 539 84.27 51.41 6.80
N ASN A 540 84.33 51.48 8.13
CA ASN A 540 84.76 52.56 9.06
C ASN A 540 84.25 54.03 9.08
N ALA A 541 84.04 54.44 10.34
CA ALA A 541 84.44 55.69 11.02
C ALA A 541 83.49 56.91 11.05
N GLY A 542 83.35 57.48 12.26
CA GLY A 542 82.59 58.70 12.55
C GLY A 542 82.20 58.79 14.04
N SER A 543 83.03 59.42 14.87
CA SER A 543 82.77 59.66 16.31
C SER A 543 81.79 60.82 16.53
N GLY A 544 81.06 60.82 17.64
CA GLY A 544 80.17 61.93 18.05
C GLY A 544 79.52 61.69 19.41
N SER A 545 80.16 62.17 20.48
CA SER A 545 79.66 62.12 21.86
C SER A 545 79.36 63.53 22.38
N SER A 546 78.24 63.71 23.10
CA SER A 546 78.06 64.82 24.05
C SER A 546 76.92 64.55 25.04
N ASN A 547 77.24 64.59 26.33
CA ASN A 547 76.29 64.51 27.46
C ASN A 547 75.73 65.89 27.86
N GLY A 548 74.54 65.92 28.48
CA GLY A 548 74.00 67.06 29.26
C GLY A 548 72.60 66.75 29.81
N LYS A 549 72.47 66.35 31.10
CA LYS A 549 72.16 67.21 32.29
C LYS A 549 70.69 67.71 32.32
N SER A 550 69.79 67.10 33.11
CA SER A 550 69.41 67.41 34.53
C SER A 550 68.35 68.55 34.63
N VAL A 551 67.33 68.60 35.52
CA VAL A 551 67.29 68.55 37.02
C VAL A 551 65.84 68.35 37.59
N SER A 552 65.74 67.66 38.74
CA SER A 552 64.75 67.62 39.88
C SER A 552 63.19 67.83 39.80
N TRP A 553 62.49 66.81 40.34
CA TRP A 553 61.52 66.80 41.48
C TRP A 553 60.43 67.87 41.71
N SER A 554 59.19 67.39 41.96
CA SER A 554 58.35 67.75 43.13
C SER A 554 57.09 66.84 43.29
N GLU A 555 56.96 66.24 44.48
CA GLU A 555 55.78 65.59 45.12
C GLU A 555 55.99 65.81 46.65
N PRO A 556 55.08 65.48 47.62
CA PRO A 556 53.78 64.77 47.53
C PRO A 556 52.63 65.45 48.34
N GLY A 557 51.48 64.77 48.51
CA GLY A 557 50.48 65.13 49.53
C GLY A 557 49.28 64.17 49.61
N ALA A 558 49.14 63.40 50.70
CA ALA A 558 48.21 62.26 50.81
C ALA A 558 47.20 62.34 51.97
N ARG A 559 46.07 61.60 51.84
CA ARG A 559 45.33 60.97 52.95
C ARG A 559 44.36 59.88 52.44
N ALA A 560 44.01 58.89 53.28
CA ALA A 560 43.46 57.58 52.88
C ALA A 560 42.16 57.15 53.65
N PRO A 561 41.85 55.85 53.94
CA PRO A 561 40.68 55.09 53.42
C PRO A 561 39.70 54.64 54.58
N PRO A 562 38.92 53.51 54.63
CA PRO A 562 38.64 52.38 53.68
C PRO A 562 37.18 51.80 53.65
N LYS A 563 37.04 50.55 53.11
CA LYS A 563 35.90 49.58 53.05
C LYS A 563 35.07 49.57 51.74
N GLY A 564 34.77 48.42 51.10
CA GLY A 564 35.20 47.02 51.36
C GLY A 564 34.77 46.01 50.26
N GLU A 565 35.45 44.85 50.23
CA GLU A 565 35.04 43.43 49.93
C GLU A 565 33.80 43.09 49.05
N HIS A 566 33.66 41.94 48.38
CA HIS A 566 34.54 40.89 47.78
C HIS A 566 33.65 39.88 47.01
N MET A 567 34.09 39.41 45.81
CA MET A 567 33.67 38.14 45.14
C MET A 567 32.16 37.98 44.76
N TRP A 568 31.75 37.21 43.74
CA TRP A 568 31.76 35.73 43.68
C TRP A 568 31.74 35.13 42.26
N HIS A 569 31.99 33.82 42.23
CA HIS A 569 32.16 32.93 41.08
C HIS A 569 30.89 32.11 40.75
N ARG A 570 30.84 31.61 39.51
CA ARG A 570 30.36 30.29 39.02
C ARG A 570 29.27 29.47 39.79
N LEU A 571 28.37 28.93 38.94
CA LEU A 571 27.85 27.54 38.87
C LEU A 571 26.57 27.11 39.61
N SER A 572 25.82 26.31 38.83
CA SER A 572 25.19 25.01 39.17
C SER A 572 23.76 24.96 39.72
N VAL A 573 23.12 23.86 39.36
CA VAL A 573 21.73 23.45 39.62
C VAL A 573 21.77 22.21 40.49
N HIS A 574 20.97 22.14 41.57
CA HIS A 574 20.27 20.91 41.97
C HIS A 574 19.11 21.10 42.99
N VAL A 575 17.89 20.87 42.51
CA VAL A 575 16.81 20.02 43.08
C VAL A 575 16.69 19.85 44.62
N LYS A 576 15.52 20.18 45.19
CA LYS A 576 14.72 19.18 45.94
C LYS A 576 13.19 19.40 45.93
N ARG A 577 12.53 18.30 45.58
CA ARG A 577 11.11 17.89 45.52
C ARG A 577 10.25 18.15 46.77
N GLN A 578 8.95 18.42 46.59
CA GLN A 578 7.87 17.64 47.22
C GLN A 578 6.57 17.68 46.38
N ASP A 579 5.77 16.62 46.47
CA ASP A 579 4.73 16.21 45.51
C ASP A 579 3.29 16.62 45.92
N ALA A 580 2.36 16.66 44.95
CA ALA A 580 0.93 16.37 45.17
C ALA A 580 0.29 15.84 43.87
N ASN A 581 -0.55 14.81 43.99
CA ASN A 581 -1.11 14.04 42.86
C ASN A 581 -2.27 14.76 42.14
N GLN A 582 -2.42 14.50 40.84
CA GLN A 582 -3.67 13.96 40.28
C GLN A 582 -3.48 13.40 38.85
N THR A 583 -4.15 12.28 38.55
CA THR A 583 -4.13 11.58 37.27
C THR A 583 -5.42 11.79 36.49
N ALA A 584 -5.32 11.95 35.18
CA ALA A 584 -6.46 11.84 34.27
C ALA A 584 -6.00 11.23 32.93
N VAL A 585 -6.79 10.27 32.41
CA VAL A 585 -6.50 9.52 31.18
C VAL A 585 -7.27 10.14 30.01
N ILE A 586 -6.61 10.28 28.85
CA ILE A 586 -7.21 10.83 27.63
C ILE A 586 -7.53 9.70 26.64
N LYS A 587 -8.77 9.68 26.12
CA LYS A 587 -9.15 9.00 24.86
C LYS A 587 -9.46 10.07 23.78
N PRO A 588 -9.30 9.77 22.48
CA PRO A 588 -9.29 10.79 21.43
C PRO A 588 -10.65 11.06 20.75
N LEU A 589 -10.81 12.32 20.32
CA LEU A 589 -11.43 12.83 19.08
C LEU A 589 -12.70 12.16 18.50
N THR A 590 -13.72 12.98 18.25
CA THR A 590 -14.25 13.27 16.89
C THR A 590 -15.12 14.54 16.92
N ALA A 591 -15.39 15.14 15.75
CA ALA A 591 -15.96 16.48 15.62
C ALA A 591 -17.33 16.52 14.92
N ASN A 592 -18.09 17.58 15.24
CA ASN A 592 -19.12 18.27 14.46
C ASN A 592 -20.31 17.48 13.87
N THR A 593 -21.44 17.62 14.57
CA THR A 593 -22.79 17.45 14.02
C THR A 593 -23.21 18.68 13.22
N PHE A 594 -23.76 18.50 12.01
CA PHE A 594 -24.58 19.51 11.33
C PHE A 594 -26.06 19.24 11.66
N GLN A 595 -26.84 20.27 12.00
CA GLN A 595 -28.29 20.14 12.17
C GLN A 595 -29.00 21.39 11.66
N GLY A 596 -30.02 21.18 10.81
CA GLY A 596 -30.96 22.18 10.30
C GLY A 596 -32.39 21.69 10.52
N SER A 597 -33.33 22.62 10.72
CA SER A 597 -34.54 22.37 11.51
C SER A 597 -35.86 22.38 10.73
N THR A 598 -36.87 21.66 11.26
CA THR A 598 -38.35 21.92 11.19
C THR A 598 -39.05 21.82 9.81
N VAL A 599 -40.22 21.20 9.63
CA VAL A 599 -41.61 21.59 10.07
C VAL A 599 -42.61 20.40 9.84
N LEU A 600 -43.79 20.39 10.52
CA LEU A 600 -44.89 19.37 10.50
C LEU A 600 -46.05 19.71 9.49
N PRO A 601 -47.29 19.13 9.52
CA PRO A 601 -47.84 17.75 9.70
C PRO A 601 -48.62 17.34 8.39
N PRO A 602 -49.87 16.78 8.29
CA PRO A 602 -50.74 15.94 9.16
C PRO A 602 -51.45 14.71 8.49
N LEU A 603 -52.24 13.95 9.28
CA LEU A 603 -53.35 13.00 8.94
C LEU A 603 -53.01 11.75 8.07
N SER A 604 -53.30 10.49 8.45
CA SER A 604 -54.51 9.91 9.07
C SER A 604 -54.26 8.51 9.71
N LEU A 605 -55.28 7.92 10.38
CA LEU A 605 -55.18 6.71 11.22
C LEU A 605 -55.32 5.36 10.47
N CYS A 606 -54.70 4.28 11.00
CA CYS A 606 -55.40 3.13 11.64
C CYS A 606 -54.45 1.98 12.10
N TYR A 607 -54.67 1.46 13.33
CA TYR A 607 -54.43 0.11 13.92
C TYR A 607 -53.27 -0.80 13.39
N VAL A 608 -52.52 -1.55 14.22
CA VAL A 608 -52.93 -2.48 15.32
C VAL A 608 -51.89 -2.51 16.46
N THR A 609 -52.33 -2.89 17.67
CA THR A 609 -51.58 -2.89 18.94
C THR A 609 -50.85 -4.17 19.32
N HIS A 610 -49.65 -4.00 19.89
CA HIS A 610 -48.99 -4.77 20.96
C HIS A 610 -48.91 -6.31 20.92
N VAL A 611 -47.66 -6.78 20.79
CA VAL A 611 -47.18 -8.06 21.32
C VAL A 611 -46.45 -7.81 22.64
N THR A 612 -46.93 -8.41 23.73
CA THR A 612 -46.16 -8.76 24.95
C THR A 612 -47.03 -9.69 25.80
N TYR A 613 -46.59 -10.93 26.06
CA TYR A 613 -46.44 -11.50 27.42
C TYR A 613 -45.98 -12.98 27.37
N ASP A 614 -44.93 -13.26 28.13
CA ASP A 614 -44.50 -14.52 28.77
C ASP A 614 -44.29 -15.83 27.98
N ILE A 615 -43.01 -16.02 27.61
CA ILE A 615 -42.30 -17.28 27.87
C ILE A 615 -42.17 -17.46 29.39
N LEU A 616 -43.18 -18.01 30.06
CA LEU A 616 -43.05 -18.50 31.45
C LEU A 616 -44.03 -19.61 31.87
N ASN A 617 -44.62 -20.32 30.91
CA ASN A 617 -45.29 -21.61 31.15
C ASN A 617 -44.33 -22.83 31.08
N TYR A 618 -43.02 -22.59 31.05
CA TYR A 618 -41.99 -23.61 31.15
C TYR A 618 -41.78 -24.06 32.61
N LEU A 619 -42.83 -24.55 33.27
CA LEU A 619 -42.80 -25.30 34.54
C LEU A 619 -44.22 -25.75 34.93
N LEU A 620 -44.66 -26.96 34.51
CA LEU A 620 -45.45 -27.92 35.33
C LEU A 620 -45.88 -29.17 34.53
N PHE A 621 -45.90 -30.33 35.22
CA PHE A 621 -46.32 -31.68 34.79
C PHE A 621 -45.48 -32.35 33.67
N ASN A 622 -44.77 -33.45 33.96
CA ASN A 622 -45.42 -34.71 34.33
C ASN A 622 -44.63 -35.58 35.36
N LYS A 623 -45.28 -36.57 35.99
CA LYS A 623 -44.74 -37.43 37.06
C LYS A 623 -44.48 -38.87 36.58
N ARG A 624 -43.39 -39.52 37.03
CA ARG A 624 -43.39 -40.70 37.96
C ARG A 624 -42.03 -41.44 38.06
N LYS A 625 -41.62 -41.70 39.32
CA LYS A 625 -40.79 -42.79 39.90
C LYS A 625 -40.00 -43.76 38.98
N VAL A 626 -38.70 -43.94 39.27
CA VAL A 626 -38.03 -45.20 39.74
C VAL A 626 -36.83 -44.81 40.66
N LYS A 627 -36.24 -45.79 41.39
CA LYS A 627 -35.27 -45.70 42.52
C LYS A 627 -34.09 -46.68 42.22
N VAL A 628 -32.86 -46.69 42.77
CA VAL A 628 -32.29 -46.32 44.09
C VAL A 628 -30.75 -46.03 44.00
N SER A 629 -30.19 -45.42 45.06
CA SER A 629 -28.87 -45.68 45.69
C SER A 629 -27.50 -45.38 45.01
N SER A 630 -26.83 -44.36 45.58
CA SER A 630 -25.43 -44.31 46.10
C SER A 630 -24.20 -44.59 45.21
N LEU A 631 -23.29 -43.59 45.11
CA LEU A 631 -21.97 -43.61 45.78
C LEU A 631 -21.30 -42.19 45.82
N GLN A 632 -20.11 -42.09 46.41
CA GLN A 632 -19.39 -40.86 46.87
C GLN A 632 -18.60 -40.07 45.80
N PRO A 633 -18.13 -38.84 46.13
CA PRO A 633 -17.19 -38.04 45.33
C PRO A 633 -15.70 -38.20 45.73
N LEU A 634 -14.80 -38.15 44.74
CA LEU A 634 -13.36 -37.81 44.82
C LEU A 634 -12.98 -37.17 43.46
N ILE A 635 -12.39 -35.97 43.38
CA ILE A 635 -11.00 -35.54 43.69
C ILE A 635 -9.96 -36.00 42.64
N SER A 636 -9.31 -34.99 42.03
CA SER A 636 -8.04 -34.96 41.28
C SER A 636 -7.82 -35.89 40.08
N LEU A 637 -7.74 -35.29 38.88
CA LEU A 637 -6.45 -35.07 38.19
C LEU A 637 -6.54 -33.85 37.25
#